data_AF-A0A813VIW4-F1
#
_entry.id   AF-A0A813VIW4-F1
#
_cell.length_a   1.000
_cell.length_b   1.000
_cell.length_c   1.000
_cell.angle_alpha   90.00
_cell.angle_beta   90.00
_cell.angle_gamma   90.00
#
_symmetry.space_group_name_H-M   'P 1'
#
loop_
_entity.id
_entity.type
_entity.pdbx_description
1 polymer ?
#
loop_
_entity_poly.entity_id
_entity_poly.type
_entity_poly.pdbx_seq_one_letter_code
_entity_poly.pdbx_strand_id
1 'polypeptide(L)'
;MNIISIEIIVLVLAIVTIISHTETTIKRSKFSQNIGFRSCQKPKNGQHICFCGKNNVTFDRLKGERCNKGQVIKKESQKSNTSKINGLRLVTKAIHQSARDDNKNVQCIGLRYKPLLNETQQAYVPLRNVSVEAWIDSFAADVTLTQIFVNQEENPIEAIYVFPIEENGAVYSFTAEIDNRTITAVLKEKKKAEEEYKSAVEQGQTAVLMRQSQETLDTFTVNVGALPPGKECRVKITYVAELDLIDGNSIRFVVPTTIAPRYNPSLGRLQTPDGTPAEYVQNTSYSMSFQAHVLRGDEHKIKQVANLSHPVKVNVTRQSIDVSSMGIALDRDIILDIDLPDNRPLTRSVIEQYNDTSKYAVLLAFTPRLSDFIKISNGKDETNTEFIFIVDCSGSMTEDSRIGLAREAMLLFIRSLPVGAHFNIIRFGSNFDILFKNESMTAVYDEQTAKEAENLTRSMQANFGGTELLEPLKHLKDHPPIKGRSRQILLLTDGEISNTNEVIELCRSMSSTTRIFSFGLGHSPSRSLVKGLARATNGYFVFVPPNSKVDTYVGSQLGRALQPSLVNARLEWYGLSTTGLQAPKTIPPLYINDRVLIYQLLEGDELKNQNISVTLFVGDHKIDSIKLLSNSVHKQDTIRRLAAKALIQELQHEKSNTSDTENNSTLEQRITTLSMNHQILSPYTAFVGVETTSPKNNNTASKVRHIPIQISKGDEHLFESPSLYSFGHRPSHYFAYRRVAGSRPSSGSSHHYSGMPMAIGMSGYPGQVGLPAPQQAGNAWMHSYALQDSKASSTIATTTPPLSTDPVRWLIDQQSFNGAWILNENDIKKLTNGKSLSTFTSNVTKSKDALTTALAIALLELKHTDQKNLWYGIVEKGRKRLSGFGLSNDQINSLINEIKNKL
;
A
#
# COMPACT_ATOMS: atom_id res chain seq x y z
N MET A 1 66.87 -5.21 4.29
CA MET A 1 65.94 -4.06 4.47
C MET A 1 64.63 -4.65 4.95
N ASN A 2 64.36 -4.92 6.22
CA ASN A 2 64.54 -4.17 7.47
C ASN A 2 63.90 -2.78 7.48
N ILE A 3 63.15 -2.53 8.56
CA ILE A 3 62.46 -1.29 9.00
C ILE A 3 61.01 -1.13 8.52
N ILE A 4 60.10 -2.06 8.85
CA ILE A 4 58.66 -1.75 9.07
C ILE A 4 58.08 -2.58 10.24
N SER A 5 58.65 -3.74 10.58
CA SER A 5 58.05 -4.66 11.57
C SER A 5 58.40 -4.39 13.05
N ILE A 6 59.13 -3.33 13.39
CA ILE A 6 59.56 -3.05 14.78
C ILE A 6 58.72 -1.93 15.44
N GLU A 7 58.19 -0.96 14.70
CA GLU A 7 57.40 0.13 15.30
C GLU A 7 56.01 -0.31 15.79
N ILE A 8 55.39 -1.30 15.14
CA ILE A 8 54.08 -1.82 15.54
C ILE A 8 54.17 -2.64 16.84
N ILE A 9 55.29 -3.33 17.07
CA ILE A 9 55.51 -4.13 18.29
C ILE A 9 55.78 -3.22 19.50
N VAL A 10 56.47 -2.08 19.30
CA VAL A 10 56.70 -1.09 20.37
C VAL A 10 55.41 -0.37 20.76
N LEU A 11 54.50 -0.10 19.82
CA LEU A 11 53.21 0.53 20.11
C LEU A 11 52.27 -0.40 20.89
N VAL A 12 52.25 -1.69 20.56
CA VAL A 12 51.41 -2.69 21.25
C VAL A 12 51.92 -2.98 22.67
N LEU A 13 53.23 -3.01 22.89
CA LEU A 13 53.81 -3.17 24.24
C LEU A 13 53.62 -1.92 25.12
N ALA A 14 53.63 -0.70 24.55
CA ALA A 14 53.36 0.52 25.31
C ALA A 14 51.90 0.61 25.79
N ILE A 15 50.94 0.16 24.97
CA ILE A 15 49.50 0.18 25.32
C ILE A 15 49.18 -0.88 26.40
N VAL A 16 49.81 -2.05 26.33
CA VAL A 16 49.64 -3.10 27.36
C VAL A 16 50.27 -2.69 28.70
N THR A 17 51.35 -1.90 28.67
CA THR A 17 52.01 -1.41 29.90
C THR A 17 51.23 -0.27 30.58
N ILE A 18 50.52 0.56 29.83
CA ILE A 18 49.67 1.65 30.38
C ILE A 18 48.39 1.10 31.01
N ILE A 19 47.78 0.07 30.42
CA ILE A 19 46.55 -0.54 30.96
C ILE A 19 46.84 -1.35 32.24
N SER A 20 48.05 -1.92 32.38
CA SER A 20 48.46 -2.65 33.58
C SER A 20 48.85 -1.76 34.78
N HIS A 21 48.96 -0.44 34.63
CA HIS A 21 49.35 0.49 35.71
C HIS A 21 48.18 1.29 36.31
N THR A 22 46.98 1.21 35.74
CA THR A 22 45.78 1.89 36.29
C THR A 22 44.87 0.98 37.13
N GLU A 23 45.10 -0.35 37.15
CA GLU A 23 44.32 -1.29 37.99
C GLU A 23 44.96 -1.62 39.35
N THR A 24 46.13 -1.07 39.69
CA THR A 24 46.84 -1.38 40.95
C THR A 24 46.87 -0.24 41.97
N THR A 25 46.00 0.77 41.84
CA THR A 25 45.81 1.77 42.90
C THR A 25 44.33 1.99 43.15
N ILE A 26 43.73 1.16 44.01
CA ILE A 26 42.62 1.43 44.96
C ILE A 26 42.17 0.05 45.48
N LYS A 27 42.95 -0.53 46.39
CA LYS A 27 42.45 -1.50 47.37
C LYS A 27 43.19 -1.30 48.69
N ARG A 28 42.38 -1.17 49.75
CA ARG A 28 42.66 -1.19 51.20
C ARG A 28 43.04 0.14 51.87
N SER A 29 42.08 0.70 52.63
CA SER A 29 42.19 0.67 54.10
C SER A 29 40.88 0.98 54.84
N LYS A 30 40.54 0.06 55.76
CA LYS A 30 39.97 0.26 57.13
C LYS A 30 38.50 0.69 57.27
N PHE A 31 37.65 -0.15 57.89
CA PHE A 31 37.28 -0.17 59.34
C PHE A 31 36.58 1.13 59.76
N SER A 32 35.46 1.22 60.49
CA SER A 32 34.46 0.33 61.12
C SER A 32 33.50 1.27 61.87
N GLN A 33 32.39 0.76 62.42
CA GLN A 33 31.54 1.42 63.45
C GLN A 33 30.63 2.55 62.92
N ASN A 34 29.38 2.74 63.33
CA ASN A 34 28.57 2.15 64.41
C ASN A 34 27.08 2.53 64.16
N ILE A 35 26.16 1.65 64.61
CA ILE A 35 24.95 1.92 65.43
C ILE A 35 24.02 3.07 64.95
N GLY A 36 22.71 2.96 64.74
CA GLY A 36 21.67 2.01 65.17
C GLY A 36 20.38 2.79 65.49
N PHE A 37 19.21 2.18 65.25
CA PHE A 37 17.85 2.54 65.73
C PHE A 37 17.24 3.88 65.24
N ARG A 38 15.91 4.11 65.08
CA ARG A 38 14.70 3.58 65.72
C ARG A 38 13.43 4.02 64.95
N SER A 39 12.33 3.31 65.14
CA SER A 39 10.96 3.71 64.79
C SER A 39 10.45 4.90 65.63
N CYS A 40 9.57 5.76 65.08
CA CYS A 40 8.50 6.50 65.80
C CYS A 40 7.53 7.14 64.77
N GLN A 41 6.26 6.73 64.76
CA GLN A 41 5.09 7.36 65.39
C GLN A 41 4.51 8.59 64.66
N LYS A 42 3.22 8.48 64.31
CA LYS A 42 2.31 9.59 63.99
C LYS A 42 2.21 10.57 65.16
N PRO A 43 1.96 11.86 64.88
CA PRO A 43 1.08 12.67 65.72
C PRO A 43 -0.17 13.16 64.99
N LYS A 44 -1.19 13.40 65.81
CA LYS A 44 -2.52 13.95 65.52
C LYS A 44 -2.49 15.48 65.65
N ASN A 45 -3.48 16.11 65.00
CA ASN A 45 -4.13 17.40 65.32
C ASN A 45 -3.40 18.72 65.00
N GLY A 46 -4.17 19.64 64.41
CA GLY A 46 -4.15 21.05 64.81
C GLY A 46 -3.75 22.07 63.74
N GLN A 47 -4.75 22.51 62.97
CA GLN A 47 -4.95 23.85 62.38
C GLN A 47 -3.83 24.91 62.50
N HIS A 48 -3.52 25.61 61.39
CA HIS A 48 -3.96 27.01 61.22
C HIS A 48 -3.78 27.53 59.77
N ILE A 49 -4.87 28.14 59.34
CA ILE A 49 -5.22 29.01 58.21
C ILE A 49 -4.22 30.17 58.00
N CYS A 50 -3.95 30.56 56.74
CA CYS A 50 -4.19 31.94 56.25
C CYS A 50 -4.04 32.13 54.72
N PHE A 51 -4.95 32.97 54.21
CA PHE A 51 -5.35 33.26 52.82
C PHE A 51 -4.60 34.45 52.19
N CYS A 52 -4.51 34.47 50.85
CA CYS A 52 -4.90 35.57 49.93
C CYS A 52 -4.43 35.25 48.49
N GLY A 53 -5.17 35.43 47.40
CA GLY A 53 -6.52 35.96 47.18
C GLY A 53 -6.78 36.22 45.68
N LYS A 54 -8.08 36.31 45.34
CA LYS A 54 -8.74 36.95 44.17
C LYS A 54 -8.72 36.18 42.83
N ASN A 55 -9.83 35.53 42.45
CA ASN A 55 -11.05 36.04 41.77
C ASN A 55 -10.81 36.18 40.25
N ASN A 56 -11.65 35.75 39.29
CA ASN A 56 -13.02 35.24 39.24
C ASN A 56 -13.22 34.62 37.84
N VAL A 57 -13.94 33.50 37.71
CA VAL A 57 -14.81 33.28 36.54
C VAL A 57 -16.11 32.64 37.02
N THR A 58 -17.20 33.31 36.69
CA THR A 58 -18.60 33.00 36.95
C THR A 58 -19.10 31.77 36.19
N PHE A 59 -19.99 31.03 36.84
CA PHE A 59 -20.82 29.96 36.27
C PHE A 59 -21.84 30.52 35.28
N ASP A 60 -22.21 29.70 34.29
CA ASP A 60 -23.59 29.68 33.81
C ASP A 60 -24.14 28.25 33.65
N ARG A 61 -25.40 28.14 34.04
CA ARG A 61 -26.19 26.92 34.30
C ARG A 61 -26.73 26.28 33.01
N LEU A 62 -26.74 24.95 32.96
CA LEU A 62 -27.93 24.21 32.51
C LEU A 62 -28.21 23.02 33.45
N LYS A 63 -29.49 22.89 33.80
CA LYS A 63 -30.13 22.05 34.82
C LYS A 63 -30.65 20.74 34.21
N GLY A 64 -30.83 19.73 35.07
CA GLY A 64 -31.83 18.67 34.90
C GLY A 64 -31.26 17.26 35.10
N GLU A 65 -31.16 16.76 36.34
CA GLU A 65 -32.15 15.86 36.98
C GLU A 65 -32.03 14.36 36.61
N ARG A 66 -31.36 13.57 37.48
CA ARG A 66 -31.95 12.59 38.43
C ARG A 66 -31.01 11.41 38.71
N CYS A 67 -30.75 11.21 40.00
CA CYS A 67 -30.19 9.97 40.56
C CYS A 67 -31.17 8.80 40.42
N ASN A 68 -30.66 7.59 40.19
CA ASN A 68 -31.05 6.44 40.99
C ASN A 68 -29.96 5.35 41.07
N LYS A 69 -30.05 4.58 42.15
CA LYS A 69 -29.01 3.86 42.87
C LYS A 69 -28.49 2.57 42.20
N GLY A 70 -27.22 2.27 42.50
CA GLY A 70 -26.82 0.96 43.04
C GLY A 70 -25.93 0.08 42.17
N GLN A 71 -24.62 0.07 42.43
CA GLN A 71 -23.89 -1.15 42.85
C GLN A 71 -22.40 -0.87 43.05
N VAL A 72 -21.86 -1.54 44.06
CA VAL A 72 -20.50 -1.45 44.58
C VAL A 72 -19.54 -2.18 43.64
N ILE A 73 -18.51 -1.51 43.14
CA ILE A 73 -17.30 -2.17 42.64
C ILE A 73 -16.07 -1.44 43.22
N LYS A 74 -15.32 -2.15 44.05
CA LYS A 74 -13.97 -1.78 44.48
C LYS A 74 -13.05 -1.79 43.25
N LYS A 75 -12.42 -0.66 42.93
CA LYS A 75 -11.19 -0.61 42.12
C LYS A 75 -10.06 -0.08 42.99
N GLU A 76 -9.07 -0.93 43.21
CA GLU A 76 -7.75 -0.55 43.72
C GLU A 76 -7.07 0.37 42.70
N SER A 77 -6.46 1.44 43.21
CA SER A 77 -5.73 2.43 42.44
C SER A 77 -4.24 2.08 42.40
N GLN A 78 -3.69 2.01 41.20
CA GLN A 78 -2.24 2.00 40.97
C GLN A 78 -1.66 3.37 41.36
N LYS A 79 -0.66 3.35 42.25
CA LYS A 79 0.23 4.49 42.52
C LYS A 79 1.22 4.62 41.36
N SER A 80 1.31 5.79 40.75
CA SER A 80 2.40 6.17 39.84
C SER A 80 3.22 7.36 40.40
N ASN A 81 4.51 7.33 40.07
CA ASN A 81 5.61 8.09 40.66
C ASN A 81 5.51 9.62 40.54
N THR A 82 5.37 10.30 41.67
CA THR A 82 5.64 11.74 41.84
C THR A 82 6.92 11.95 42.67
N SER A 83 8.09 11.71 42.06
CA SER A 83 9.39 12.08 42.66
C SER A 83 10.41 12.70 41.70
N LYS A 84 10.12 12.81 40.40
CA LYS A 84 11.03 13.43 39.41
C LYS A 84 10.75 14.89 39.08
N ILE A 85 9.67 15.49 39.59
CA ILE A 85 9.26 16.85 39.20
C ILE A 85 9.77 17.95 40.17
N ASN A 86 10.21 17.57 41.38
CA ASN A 86 10.69 18.56 42.36
C ASN A 86 12.18 18.93 42.23
N GLY A 87 12.99 18.14 41.51
CA GLY A 87 14.40 18.46 41.26
C GLY A 87 14.61 19.57 40.22
N LEU A 88 13.73 19.67 39.22
CA LEU A 88 13.88 20.69 38.16
C LEU A 88 13.44 22.10 38.59
N ARG A 89 12.62 22.25 39.63
CA ARG A 89 12.13 23.56 40.09
C ARG A 89 13.10 24.32 40.99
N LEU A 90 14.10 23.64 41.56
CA LEU A 90 15.13 24.26 42.41
C LEU A 90 16.27 24.88 41.59
N VAL A 91 16.57 24.35 40.40
CA VAL A 91 17.65 24.86 39.54
C VAL A 91 17.24 26.15 38.81
N THR A 92 15.96 26.30 38.44
CA THR A 92 15.50 27.49 37.71
C THR A 92 15.35 28.73 38.58
N LYS A 93 15.22 28.58 39.92
CA LYS A 93 15.16 29.72 40.86
C LYS A 93 16.53 30.31 41.20
N ALA A 94 17.61 29.54 41.11
CA ALA A 94 18.97 30.03 41.34
C ALA A 94 19.49 30.91 40.20
N ILE A 95 18.98 30.73 38.97
CA ILE A 95 19.44 31.47 37.78
C ILE A 95 18.76 32.84 37.67
N HIS A 96 17.55 33.02 38.23
CA HIS A 96 16.83 34.29 38.15
C HIS A 96 17.19 35.32 39.23
N GLN A 97 18.09 34.99 40.17
CA GLN A 97 18.48 35.87 41.27
C GLN A 97 19.88 36.49 41.12
N SER A 98 20.57 36.26 40.00
CA SER A 98 21.92 36.79 39.70
C SER A 98 21.96 37.78 38.52
N ALA A 99 20.81 38.27 38.05
CA ALA A 99 20.72 39.20 36.90
C ALA A 99 20.28 40.61 37.31
N ARG A 100 20.83 41.10 38.43
CA ARG A 100 20.90 42.52 38.78
C ARG A 100 22.26 42.75 39.39
N ASP A 101 23.24 42.99 38.53
CA ASP A 101 24.35 43.92 38.77
C ASP A 101 25.23 43.96 37.52
N ASP A 102 25.57 45.18 37.13
CA ASP A 102 26.26 45.52 35.89
C ASP A 102 27.71 45.01 35.85
N ASN A 103 28.17 44.81 34.61
CA ASN A 103 29.57 44.75 34.19
C ASN A 103 30.46 43.69 34.85
N LYS A 104 30.51 42.50 34.22
CA LYS A 104 31.75 41.74 33.99
C LYS A 104 31.54 40.60 32.98
N ASN A 105 32.47 40.50 32.02
CA ASN A 105 32.59 39.38 31.09
C ASN A 105 32.65 38.05 31.85
N VAL A 106 31.59 37.24 31.76
CA VAL A 106 31.63 35.83 32.14
C VAL A 106 31.71 35.02 30.86
N GLN A 107 32.89 34.46 30.59
CA GLN A 107 33.04 33.37 29.63
C GLN A 107 32.26 32.18 30.18
N CYS A 108 31.06 31.93 29.64
CA CYS A 108 30.36 30.68 29.90
C CYS A 108 31.14 29.55 29.22
N ILE A 109 31.98 28.86 30.00
CA ILE A 109 32.48 27.53 29.64
C ILE A 109 31.23 26.65 29.57
N GLY A 110 30.72 26.44 28.36
CA GLY A 110 29.69 25.47 28.10
C GLY A 110 30.24 24.10 28.47
N LEU A 111 29.90 23.61 29.66
CA LEU A 111 29.97 22.20 29.96
C LEU A 111 29.04 21.51 28.95
N ARG A 112 29.62 21.06 27.84
CA ARG A 112 29.02 20.04 27.00
C ARG A 112 28.82 18.84 27.93
N TYR A 113 27.61 18.69 28.44
CA TYR A 113 27.09 17.38 28.74
C TYR A 113 27.14 16.62 27.41
N LYS A 114 28.25 15.91 27.14
CA LYS A 114 28.13 14.67 26.40
C LYS A 114 27.14 13.88 27.26
N PRO A 115 25.94 13.53 26.78
CA PRO A 115 25.33 12.37 27.36
C PRO A 115 26.41 11.31 27.22
N LEU A 116 26.83 10.73 28.34
CA LEU A 116 27.30 9.36 28.25
C LEU A 116 26.14 8.68 27.54
N LEU A 117 26.35 8.41 26.24
CA LEU A 117 25.63 7.36 25.55
C LEU A 117 25.85 6.20 26.50
N ASN A 118 24.88 5.93 27.36
CA ASN A 118 24.64 4.57 27.76
C ASN A 118 24.59 3.88 26.39
N GLU A 119 25.58 3.03 26.11
CA GLU A 119 25.39 1.97 25.14
C GLU A 119 24.04 1.38 25.52
N THR A 120 23.00 1.77 24.79
CA THR A 120 21.70 1.14 24.91
C THR A 120 22.01 -0.29 24.50
N GLN A 121 22.14 -1.19 25.49
CA GLN A 121 22.25 -2.61 25.25
C GLN A 121 21.19 -2.92 24.20
N GLN A 122 21.65 -3.22 22.98
CA GLN A 122 20.77 -3.49 21.87
C GLN A 122 19.84 -4.61 22.32
N ALA A 123 18.54 -4.32 22.40
CA ALA A 123 17.58 -5.24 22.97
C ALA A 123 17.69 -6.58 22.24
N TYR A 124 17.81 -7.68 22.99
CA TYR A 124 17.92 -9.02 22.43
C TYR A 124 16.75 -9.28 21.47
N VAL A 125 17.05 -9.70 20.24
CA VAL A 125 16.05 -10.08 19.23
C VAL A 125 16.03 -11.62 19.09
N PRO A 126 14.97 -12.29 19.57
CA PRO A 126 14.85 -13.75 19.50
C PRO A 126 14.78 -14.34 18.09
N LEU A 127 14.15 -13.65 17.14
CA LEU A 127 13.99 -14.14 15.77
C LEU A 127 15.35 -14.11 15.05
N ARG A 128 15.77 -15.25 14.50
CA ARG A 128 17.09 -15.42 13.85
C ARG A 128 17.03 -15.59 12.34
N ASN A 129 16.00 -16.27 11.86
CA ASN A 129 15.84 -16.51 10.43
C ASN A 129 14.37 -16.66 10.06
N VAL A 130 14.05 -16.22 8.86
CA VAL A 130 12.78 -16.49 8.20
C VAL A 130 13.06 -17.22 6.91
N SER A 131 12.31 -18.26 6.58
CA SER A 131 12.45 -18.94 5.29
C SER A 131 11.08 -19.18 4.66
N VAL A 132 10.99 -18.94 3.37
CA VAL A 132 9.78 -19.14 2.58
C VAL A 132 10.06 -20.18 1.52
N GLU A 133 9.21 -21.19 1.46
CA GLU A 133 9.17 -22.21 0.41
C GLU A 133 7.78 -22.20 -0.22
N ALA A 134 7.69 -21.99 -1.53
CA ALA A 134 6.43 -21.89 -2.25
C ALA A 134 6.34 -22.92 -3.38
N TRP A 135 5.18 -23.56 -3.53
CA TRP A 135 4.83 -24.43 -4.63
C TRP A 135 3.74 -23.75 -5.45
N ILE A 136 4.07 -23.37 -6.68
CA ILE A 136 3.19 -22.55 -7.53
C ILE A 136 2.66 -23.42 -8.65
N ASP A 137 1.33 -23.53 -8.72
CA ASP A 137 0.62 -24.19 -9.81
C ASP A 137 -0.46 -23.27 -10.37
N SER A 138 -0.29 -22.84 -11.62
CA SER A 138 -1.17 -21.87 -12.27
C SER A 138 -1.41 -20.64 -11.39
N PHE A 139 -2.64 -20.43 -10.92
CA PHE A 139 -3.08 -19.23 -10.23
C PHE A 139 -3.17 -19.41 -8.71
N ALA A 140 -2.59 -20.49 -8.19
CA ALA A 140 -2.52 -20.76 -6.77
C ALA A 140 -1.08 -21.07 -6.35
N ALA A 141 -0.75 -20.71 -5.12
CA ALA A 141 0.49 -21.11 -4.47
C ALA A 141 0.19 -21.75 -3.12
N ASP A 142 0.90 -22.84 -2.80
CA ASP A 142 0.99 -23.39 -1.44
C ASP A 142 2.33 -22.94 -0.85
N VAL A 143 2.28 -22.20 0.26
CA VAL A 143 3.44 -21.51 0.82
C VAL A 143 3.67 -21.95 2.26
N THR A 144 4.90 -22.36 2.52
CA THR A 144 5.43 -22.67 3.85
C THR A 144 6.35 -21.55 4.30
N LEU A 145 5.98 -20.88 5.39
CA LEU A 145 6.79 -19.90 6.11
C LEU A 145 7.35 -20.54 7.37
N THR A 146 8.68 -20.56 7.52
CA THR A 146 9.36 -21.05 8.72
C THR A 146 10.09 -19.91 9.42
N GLN A 147 9.88 -19.78 10.72
CA GLN A 147 10.46 -18.74 11.57
C GLN A 147 11.24 -19.41 12.69
N ILE A 148 12.52 -19.04 12.86
CA ILE A 148 13.41 -19.64 13.85
C ILE A 148 13.62 -18.64 14.99
N PHE A 149 13.08 -18.96 16.16
CA PHE A 149 13.25 -18.20 17.40
C PHE A 149 14.27 -18.89 18.29
N VAL A 150 15.21 -18.14 18.85
CA VAL A 150 16.17 -18.65 19.84
C VAL A 150 16.02 -17.82 21.10
N ASN A 151 16.10 -18.44 22.27
CA ASN A 151 16.24 -17.71 23.53
C ASN A 151 17.69 -17.80 24.02
N GLN A 152 18.43 -16.71 24.00
CA GLN A 152 19.80 -16.62 24.55
C GLN A 152 19.84 -15.97 25.93
N GLU A 153 18.68 -15.61 26.50
CA GLU A 153 18.60 -15.08 27.86
C GLU A 153 18.56 -16.21 28.90
N GLU A 154 18.88 -15.86 30.15
CA GLU A 154 18.85 -16.79 31.29
C GLU A 154 17.43 -17.11 31.80
N ASN A 155 16.42 -16.36 31.34
CA ASN A 155 15.03 -16.52 31.76
C ASN A 155 14.16 -16.96 30.58
N PRO A 156 13.04 -17.67 30.81
CA PRO A 156 12.05 -17.91 29.78
C PRO A 156 11.56 -16.59 29.16
N ILE A 157 11.27 -16.62 27.86
CA ILE A 157 10.76 -15.46 27.13
C ILE A 157 9.43 -15.76 26.44
N GLU A 158 8.65 -14.71 26.22
CA GLU A 158 7.55 -14.73 25.26
C GLU A 158 7.97 -13.88 24.05
N ALA A 159 8.13 -14.49 22.89
CA ALA A 159 8.46 -13.79 21.65
C ALA A 159 7.18 -13.49 20.86
N ILE A 160 6.98 -12.22 20.48
CA ILE A 160 5.82 -11.76 19.72
C ILE A 160 6.30 -11.18 18.40
N TYR A 161 5.89 -11.79 17.29
CA TYR A 161 6.23 -11.36 15.94
C TYR A 161 4.99 -11.03 15.13
N VAL A 162 5.00 -9.86 14.48
CA VAL A 162 3.96 -9.38 13.59
C VAL A 162 4.51 -9.38 12.17
N PHE A 163 3.81 -10.00 11.24
CA PHE A 163 4.24 -10.11 9.84
C PHE A 163 3.02 -10.11 8.90
N PRO A 164 3.21 -9.72 7.63
CA PRO A 164 2.12 -9.65 6.68
C PRO A 164 1.92 -10.97 5.91
N ILE A 165 0.69 -11.24 5.49
CA ILE A 165 0.33 -12.17 4.41
C ILE A 165 -0.67 -11.45 3.51
N GLU A 166 -0.63 -11.68 2.20
CA GLU A 166 -1.60 -11.08 1.27
C GLU A 166 -3.05 -11.39 1.70
N GLU A 167 -3.96 -10.44 1.47
CA GLU A 167 -5.32 -10.51 2.03
C GLU A 167 -6.11 -11.74 1.54
N ASN A 168 -5.82 -12.22 0.33
CA ASN A 168 -6.43 -13.41 -0.29
C ASN A 168 -5.75 -14.73 0.14
N GLY A 169 -4.73 -14.65 1.01
CA GLY A 169 -4.07 -15.81 1.60
C GLY A 169 -4.93 -16.49 2.67
N ALA A 170 -4.88 -17.83 2.72
CA ALA A 170 -5.59 -18.66 3.69
C ALA A 170 -4.60 -19.53 4.47
N VAL A 171 -4.31 -19.14 5.71
CA VAL A 171 -3.45 -19.92 6.64
C VAL A 171 -4.23 -21.14 7.12
N TYR A 172 -3.66 -22.33 6.98
CA TYR A 172 -4.36 -23.58 7.31
C TYR A 172 -3.56 -24.54 8.21
N SER A 173 -2.27 -24.28 8.45
CA SER A 173 -1.49 -25.04 9.41
C SER A 173 -0.54 -24.14 10.19
N PHE A 174 -0.38 -24.48 11.47
CA PHE A 174 0.54 -23.83 12.37
C PHE A 174 1.14 -24.90 13.29
N THR A 175 2.46 -25.05 13.24
CA THR A 175 3.20 -26.03 14.06
C THR A 175 4.44 -25.38 14.63
N ALA A 176 4.89 -25.87 15.78
CA ALA A 176 6.13 -25.44 16.38
C ALA A 176 6.96 -26.66 16.78
N GLU A 177 8.26 -26.59 16.58
CA GLU A 177 9.20 -27.63 16.98
C GLU A 177 10.21 -27.09 17.99
N ILE A 178 10.33 -27.78 19.13
CA ILE A 178 11.24 -27.42 20.23
C ILE A 178 11.88 -28.71 20.75
N ASP A 179 13.21 -28.78 20.83
CA ASP A 179 13.92 -29.98 21.29
C ASP A 179 13.48 -31.27 20.56
N ASN A 180 13.27 -31.20 19.24
CA ASN A 180 12.76 -32.29 18.38
C ASN A 180 11.34 -32.78 18.75
N ARG A 181 10.57 -32.00 19.50
CA ARG A 181 9.16 -32.27 19.80
C ARG A 181 8.29 -31.33 18.98
N THR A 182 7.29 -31.89 18.32
CA THR A 182 6.35 -31.12 17.50
C THR A 182 5.09 -30.80 18.30
N ILE A 183 4.83 -29.51 18.50
CA ILE A 183 3.57 -28.96 18.99
C ILE A 183 2.71 -28.67 17.76
N THR A 184 1.63 -29.44 17.59
CA THR A 184 0.64 -29.19 16.53
C THR A 184 -0.44 -28.27 17.08
N ALA A 185 -0.56 -27.06 16.52
CA ALA A 185 -1.58 -26.14 16.97
C ALA A 185 -2.94 -26.49 16.35
N VAL A 186 -3.99 -26.37 17.15
CA VAL A 186 -5.36 -26.65 16.75
C VAL A 186 -6.10 -25.33 16.55
N LEU A 187 -6.84 -25.22 15.44
CA LEU A 187 -7.70 -24.08 15.19
C LEU A 187 -8.88 -24.11 16.17
N LYS A 188 -9.12 -23.01 16.88
CA LYS A 188 -10.24 -22.85 17.80
C LYS A 188 -10.86 -21.46 17.63
N GLU A 189 -12.03 -21.26 18.23
CA GLU A 189 -12.56 -19.91 18.44
C GLU A 189 -11.51 -19.03 19.14
N LYS A 190 -11.34 -17.80 18.65
CA LYS A 190 -10.23 -16.92 19.04
C LYS A 190 -10.12 -16.72 20.55
N LYS A 191 -11.23 -16.45 21.23
CA LYS A 191 -11.25 -16.26 22.70
C LYS A 191 -10.77 -17.50 23.45
N LYS A 192 -11.26 -18.69 23.06
CA LYS A 192 -10.87 -19.97 23.69
C LYS A 192 -9.38 -20.25 23.47
N ALA A 193 -8.87 -20.00 22.27
CA ALA A 193 -7.46 -20.15 21.95
C ALA A 193 -6.57 -19.20 22.77
N GLU A 194 -6.97 -17.93 22.93
CA GLU A 194 -6.26 -16.93 23.71
C GLU A 194 -6.24 -17.27 25.21
N GLU A 195 -7.37 -17.74 25.76
CA GLU A 195 -7.47 -18.21 27.15
C GLU A 195 -6.58 -19.41 27.43
N GLU A 196 -6.58 -20.40 26.53
CA GLU A 196 -5.76 -21.61 26.62
C GLU A 196 -4.27 -21.29 26.54
N TYR A 197 -3.86 -20.45 25.58
CA TYR A 197 -2.48 -19.97 25.46
C TYR A 197 -2.04 -19.25 26.73
N LYS A 198 -2.85 -18.31 27.23
CA LYS A 198 -2.53 -17.55 28.45
C LYS A 198 -2.37 -18.46 29.65
N SER A 199 -3.28 -19.42 29.83
CA SER A 199 -3.21 -20.38 30.94
C SER A 199 -1.95 -21.23 30.88
N ALA A 200 -1.56 -21.71 29.70
CA ALA A 200 -0.34 -22.49 29.51
C ALA A 200 0.92 -21.68 29.85
N VAL A 201 1.01 -20.44 29.35
CA VAL A 201 2.16 -19.56 29.64
C VAL A 201 2.26 -19.20 31.13
N GLU A 202 1.13 -18.96 31.80
CA GLU A 202 1.08 -18.72 33.25
C GLU A 202 1.53 -19.94 34.07
N GLN A 203 1.29 -21.15 33.55
CA GLN A 203 1.76 -22.41 34.12
C GLN A 203 3.22 -22.76 33.74
N GLY A 204 3.90 -21.88 33.00
CA GLY A 204 5.28 -22.10 32.53
C GLY A 204 5.40 -23.18 31.46
N GLN A 205 4.30 -23.55 30.81
CA GLN A 205 4.29 -24.47 29.68
C GLN A 205 4.57 -23.72 28.40
N THR A 206 5.39 -24.29 27.53
CA THR A 206 5.62 -23.73 26.20
C THR A 206 4.32 -23.79 25.41
N ALA A 207 3.91 -22.66 24.86
CA ALA A 207 2.71 -22.57 24.04
C ALA A 207 2.96 -21.67 22.84
N VAL A 208 2.23 -21.92 21.76
CA VAL A 208 2.25 -21.10 20.56
C VAL A 208 0.85 -20.67 20.19
N LEU A 209 0.70 -19.42 19.77
CA LEU A 209 -0.56 -18.83 19.33
C LEU A 209 -0.35 -18.10 18.01
N MET A 210 -1.24 -18.33 17.05
CA MET A 210 -1.28 -17.55 15.81
C MET A 210 -2.68 -16.98 15.60
N ARG A 211 -2.74 -15.68 15.32
CA ARG A 211 -3.97 -14.92 15.14
C ARG A 211 -3.87 -13.94 13.98
N GLN A 212 -5.00 -13.71 13.31
CA GLN A 212 -5.18 -12.63 12.36
C GLN A 212 -5.75 -11.40 13.08
N SER A 213 -5.35 -10.21 12.62
CA SER A 213 -5.93 -8.94 13.05
C SER A 213 -7.43 -8.87 12.69
N GLN A 214 -8.23 -8.26 13.58
CA GLN A 214 -9.64 -7.96 13.29
C GLN A 214 -9.83 -6.60 12.61
N GLU A 215 -8.83 -5.73 12.73
CA GLU A 215 -8.83 -4.42 12.12
C GLU A 215 -8.32 -4.50 10.68
N THR A 216 -7.42 -5.45 10.39
CA THR A 216 -6.61 -5.45 9.18
C THR A 216 -6.45 -6.86 8.63
N LEU A 217 -6.82 -7.09 7.37
CA LEU A 217 -6.89 -8.46 6.83
C LEU A 217 -5.53 -9.07 6.49
N ASP A 218 -4.50 -8.23 6.34
CA ASP A 218 -3.16 -8.60 5.91
C ASP A 218 -2.17 -8.83 7.07
N THR A 219 -2.55 -8.53 8.32
CA THR A 219 -1.64 -8.58 9.47
C THR A 219 -1.88 -9.83 10.33
N PHE A 220 -0.80 -10.55 10.60
CA PHE A 220 -0.79 -11.75 11.43
C PHE A 220 0.19 -11.59 12.59
N THR A 221 -0.19 -12.14 13.75
CA THR A 221 0.68 -12.19 14.94
C THR A 221 0.93 -13.63 15.33
N VAL A 222 2.20 -13.95 15.59
CA VAL A 222 2.64 -15.19 16.23
C VAL A 222 3.20 -14.87 17.61
N ASN A 223 2.76 -15.63 18.61
CA ASN A 223 3.32 -15.63 19.94
C ASN A 223 3.97 -16.99 20.21
N VAL A 224 5.21 -16.98 20.70
CA VAL A 224 5.92 -18.15 21.23
C VAL A 224 6.14 -17.91 22.72
N GLY A 225 5.28 -18.48 23.56
CA GLY A 225 5.23 -18.26 24.99
C GLY A 225 6.10 -19.26 25.76
N ALA A 226 6.71 -18.79 26.85
CA ALA A 226 7.54 -19.57 27.75
C ALA A 226 8.70 -20.33 27.07
N LEU A 227 9.30 -19.77 26.02
CA LEU A 227 10.47 -20.36 25.34
C LEU A 227 11.64 -20.47 26.32
N PRO A 228 12.12 -21.69 26.67
CA PRO A 228 13.12 -21.84 27.73
C PRO A 228 14.50 -21.27 27.35
N PRO A 229 15.32 -20.88 28.34
CA PRO A 229 16.70 -20.45 28.15
C PRO A 229 17.53 -21.42 27.29
N GLY A 230 18.30 -20.88 26.33
CA GLY A 230 19.18 -21.64 25.45
C GLY A 230 18.48 -22.50 24.39
N LYS A 231 17.15 -22.42 24.27
CA LYS A 231 16.38 -23.26 23.34
C LYS A 231 16.02 -22.55 22.04
N GLU A 232 15.90 -23.35 20.98
CA GLU A 232 15.38 -22.98 19.67
C GLU A 232 13.93 -23.46 19.54
N CYS A 233 13.08 -22.60 18.97
CA CYS A 233 11.74 -22.92 18.53
C CYS A 233 11.61 -22.62 17.04
N ARG A 234 11.30 -23.64 16.25
CA ARG A 234 11.04 -23.53 14.82
C ARG A 234 9.55 -23.54 14.59
N VAL A 235 9.01 -22.38 14.25
CA VAL A 235 7.60 -22.20 13.91
C VAL A 235 7.43 -22.41 12.41
N LYS A 236 6.51 -23.29 12.01
CA LYS A 236 6.14 -23.53 10.61
C LYS A 236 4.67 -23.19 10.40
N ILE A 237 4.43 -22.25 9.49
CA ILE A 237 3.11 -21.74 9.09
C ILE A 237 2.92 -22.12 7.63
N THR A 238 1.77 -22.71 7.29
CA THR A 238 1.44 -22.99 5.89
C THR A 238 0.15 -22.29 5.48
N TYR A 239 0.16 -21.69 4.30
CA TYR A 239 -0.97 -20.96 3.75
C TYR A 239 -1.05 -21.16 2.25
N VAL A 240 -2.26 -21.05 1.69
CA VAL A 240 -2.45 -20.98 0.25
C VAL A 240 -2.70 -19.55 -0.18
N ALA A 241 -2.27 -19.17 -1.37
CA ALA A 241 -2.43 -17.82 -1.91
C ALA A 241 -3.00 -17.87 -3.34
N GLU A 242 -3.94 -16.97 -3.60
CA GLU A 242 -4.40 -16.64 -4.95
C GLU A 242 -3.38 -15.72 -5.63
N LEU A 243 -3.10 -15.96 -6.91
CA LEU A 243 -2.16 -15.17 -7.71
C LEU A 243 -2.91 -14.32 -8.73
N ASP A 244 -2.32 -13.19 -9.16
CA ASP A 244 -2.92 -12.25 -10.12
C ASP A 244 -2.51 -12.55 -11.58
N LEU A 245 -3.27 -12.05 -12.55
CA LEU A 245 -2.82 -11.92 -13.96
C LEU A 245 -2.46 -10.47 -14.22
N ILE A 246 -1.22 -10.23 -14.61
CA ILE A 246 -0.77 -8.91 -15.01
C ILE A 246 -0.78 -8.84 -16.54
N ASP A 247 -1.52 -7.85 -17.05
CA ASP A 247 -1.62 -7.48 -18.47
C ASP A 247 -1.90 -8.67 -19.42
N GLY A 248 -2.60 -9.69 -18.91
CA GLY A 248 -2.98 -10.86 -19.69
C GLY A 248 -1.83 -11.77 -20.08
N ASN A 249 -0.64 -11.67 -19.49
CA ASN A 249 0.48 -12.54 -19.88
C ASN A 249 1.36 -13.05 -18.74
N SER A 250 1.31 -12.44 -17.55
CA SER A 250 2.25 -12.79 -16.47
C SER A 250 1.48 -13.11 -15.20
N ILE A 251 1.74 -14.25 -14.58
CA ILE A 251 1.22 -14.57 -13.25
C ILE A 251 2.17 -13.98 -12.22
N ARG A 252 1.63 -13.20 -11.28
CA ARG A 252 2.45 -12.56 -10.24
C ARG A 252 2.24 -13.24 -8.90
N PHE A 253 3.33 -13.71 -8.31
CA PHE A 253 3.40 -14.17 -6.93
C PHE A 253 4.14 -13.15 -6.07
N VAL A 254 3.53 -12.81 -4.93
CA VAL A 254 4.06 -11.81 -3.99
C VAL A 254 4.19 -12.43 -2.61
N VAL A 255 5.35 -12.29 -2.00
CA VAL A 255 5.54 -12.51 -0.56
C VAL A 255 5.74 -11.15 0.10
N PRO A 256 4.74 -10.63 0.83
CA PRO A 256 4.89 -9.36 1.51
C PRO A 256 5.87 -9.53 2.67
N THR A 257 6.76 -8.55 2.84
CA THR A 257 7.77 -8.55 3.92
C THR A 257 7.72 -7.28 4.75
N THR A 258 7.07 -6.24 4.22
CA THR A 258 6.98 -4.91 4.83
C THR A 258 5.61 -4.69 5.43
N ILE A 259 5.58 -4.10 6.63
CA ILE A 259 4.35 -3.56 7.21
C ILE A 259 4.54 -2.06 7.39
N ALA A 260 3.70 -1.28 6.72
CA ALA A 260 3.71 0.16 6.90
C ALA A 260 3.18 0.54 8.30
N PRO A 261 3.79 1.54 8.98
CA PRO A 261 3.23 2.13 10.18
C PRO A 261 1.84 2.70 9.90
N ARG A 262 0.91 2.51 10.83
CA ARG A 262 -0.46 2.99 10.73
C ARG A 262 -0.65 4.22 11.61
N TYR A 263 -1.25 5.27 11.06
CA TYR A 263 -1.58 6.46 11.84
C TYR A 263 -2.71 6.14 12.83
N ASN A 264 -2.47 6.34 14.13
CA ASN A 264 -3.48 6.21 15.16
C ASN A 264 -3.98 7.61 15.57
N PRO A 265 -5.22 8.00 15.19
CA PRO A 265 -5.76 9.34 15.45
C PRO A 265 -5.92 9.63 16.94
N SER A 266 -6.28 8.61 17.75
CA SER A 266 -6.49 8.77 19.18
C SER A 266 -5.19 9.12 19.92
N LEU A 267 -4.04 8.79 19.32
CA LEU A 267 -2.71 9.00 19.89
C LEU A 267 -1.86 9.99 19.09
N GLY A 268 -2.37 10.49 17.95
CA GLY A 268 -1.70 11.46 17.08
C GLY A 268 -0.33 11.01 16.57
N ARG A 269 -0.11 9.69 16.39
CA ARG A 269 1.19 9.13 16.00
C ARG A 269 1.07 7.84 15.21
N LEU A 270 2.11 7.53 14.42
CA LEU A 270 2.28 6.23 13.77
C LEU A 270 2.50 5.12 14.81
N GLN A 271 1.88 3.96 14.58
CA GLN A 271 2.02 2.75 15.39
C GLN A 271 2.11 1.52 14.51
N THR A 272 2.57 0.42 15.09
CA THR A 272 2.45 -0.88 14.44
C THR A 272 0.97 -1.28 14.32
N PRO A 273 0.62 -2.17 13.38
CA PRO A 273 -0.69 -2.81 13.37
C PRO A 273 -1.09 -3.37 14.75
N ASP A 274 -2.40 -3.41 15.04
CA ASP A 274 -2.99 -3.92 16.28
C ASP A 274 -2.46 -3.27 17.58
N GLY A 275 -1.82 -2.11 17.49
CA GLY A 275 -1.27 -1.39 18.65
C GLY A 275 -0.14 -2.14 19.35
N THR A 276 0.55 -3.06 18.66
CA THR A 276 1.67 -3.77 19.29
C THR A 276 2.80 -2.81 19.72
N PRO A 277 3.56 -3.11 20.78
CA PRO A 277 4.73 -2.32 21.16
C PRO A 277 5.98 -2.54 20.27
N ALA A 278 5.86 -3.20 19.11
CA ALA A 278 7.02 -3.51 18.28
C ALA A 278 7.67 -2.22 17.72
N GLU A 279 9.00 -2.23 17.68
CA GLU A 279 9.80 -1.10 17.21
C GLU A 279 10.04 -1.21 15.69
N TYR A 280 9.96 -0.09 14.99
CA TYR A 280 10.38 0.00 13.59
C TYR A 280 11.87 0.31 13.51
N VAL A 281 12.62 -0.49 12.74
CA VAL A 281 14.07 -0.37 12.62
C VAL A 281 14.49 -0.33 11.15
N GLN A 282 15.60 0.36 10.86
CA GLN A 282 16.15 0.42 9.49
C GLN A 282 16.66 -0.94 9.01
N ASN A 283 17.33 -1.67 9.91
CA ASN A 283 17.90 -2.99 9.63
C ASN A 283 17.60 -3.94 10.78
N THR A 284 17.20 -5.16 10.45
CA THR A 284 16.99 -6.24 11.40
C THR A 284 18.27 -7.07 11.57
N SER A 285 18.39 -7.78 12.70
CA SER A 285 19.48 -8.73 12.95
C SER A 285 19.24 -10.12 12.33
N TYR A 286 18.10 -10.30 11.66
CA TYR A 286 17.69 -11.52 10.98
C TYR A 286 17.43 -11.22 9.50
N SER A 287 17.54 -12.25 8.67
CA SER A 287 17.30 -12.21 7.23
C SER A 287 16.27 -13.24 6.79
N MET A 288 15.88 -13.18 5.53
CA MET A 288 15.01 -14.16 4.89
C MET A 288 15.76 -15.01 3.85
N SER A 289 15.40 -16.29 3.74
CA SER A 289 15.68 -17.11 2.56
C SER A 289 14.38 -17.42 1.81
N PHE A 290 14.46 -17.50 0.49
CA PHE A 290 13.31 -17.71 -0.37
C PHE A 290 13.59 -18.84 -1.36
N GLN A 291 12.61 -19.72 -1.53
CA GLN A 291 12.58 -20.77 -2.52
C GLN A 291 11.18 -20.88 -3.10
N ALA A 292 11.08 -21.00 -4.42
CA ALA A 292 9.83 -21.25 -5.12
C ALA A 292 10.00 -22.32 -6.19
N HIS A 293 9.02 -23.19 -6.30
CA HIS A 293 8.92 -24.27 -7.26
C HIS A 293 7.73 -23.97 -8.18
N VAL A 294 8.00 -23.44 -9.37
CA VAL A 294 6.95 -23.15 -10.35
C VAL A 294 6.72 -24.40 -11.19
N LEU A 295 5.59 -25.07 -10.99
CA LEU A 295 5.29 -26.34 -11.65
C LEU A 295 5.09 -26.15 -13.15
N ARG A 296 5.61 -27.12 -13.91
CA ARG A 296 5.50 -27.21 -15.37
C ARG A 296 4.75 -28.49 -15.71
N GLY A 297 3.65 -28.34 -16.43
CA GLY A 297 2.85 -29.43 -16.99
C GLY A 297 2.64 -29.23 -18.49
N ASP A 298 2.12 -30.25 -19.18
CA ASP A 298 1.85 -30.18 -20.62
C ASP A 298 0.85 -29.06 -20.98
N GLU A 299 -0.05 -28.74 -20.05
CA GLU A 299 -1.01 -27.62 -20.12
C GLU A 299 -0.46 -26.30 -19.53
N HIS A 300 0.66 -26.36 -18.81
CA HIS A 300 1.29 -25.26 -18.05
C HIS A 300 2.65 -24.88 -18.64
N LYS A 301 2.64 -24.52 -19.93
CA LYS A 301 3.83 -23.97 -20.57
C LYS A 301 4.16 -22.61 -19.96
N ILE A 302 5.42 -22.43 -19.58
CA ILE A 302 5.97 -21.19 -19.03
C ILE A 302 7.01 -20.67 -20.02
N LYS A 303 6.94 -19.38 -20.32
CA LYS A 303 7.88 -18.69 -21.21
C LYS A 303 9.16 -18.32 -20.45
N GLN A 304 9.01 -17.64 -19.32
CA GLN A 304 10.12 -17.25 -18.44
C GLN A 304 9.62 -17.02 -17.01
N VAL A 305 10.56 -16.97 -16.08
CA VAL A 305 10.32 -16.57 -14.69
C VAL A 305 11.33 -15.49 -14.33
N ALA A 306 10.85 -14.36 -13.83
CA ALA A 306 11.67 -13.23 -13.43
C ALA A 306 11.35 -12.84 -11.98
N ASN A 307 12.36 -12.69 -11.15
CA ASN A 307 12.19 -12.02 -9.85
C ASN A 307 12.49 -10.53 -10.04
N LEU A 308 11.49 -9.69 -9.79
CA LEU A 308 11.59 -8.26 -10.03
C LEU A 308 12.14 -7.47 -8.84
N SER A 309 12.22 -8.07 -7.65
CA SER A 309 12.62 -7.35 -6.44
C SER A 309 13.99 -7.73 -5.89
N HIS A 310 14.44 -8.97 -6.08
CA HIS A 310 15.71 -9.47 -5.56
C HIS A 310 16.47 -10.31 -6.59
N PRO A 311 17.81 -10.31 -6.56
CA PRO A 311 18.60 -11.29 -7.31
C PRO A 311 18.22 -12.71 -6.90
N VAL A 312 18.01 -13.58 -7.89
CA VAL A 312 17.66 -14.99 -7.70
C VAL A 312 18.55 -15.90 -8.52
N LYS A 313 18.73 -17.13 -8.02
CA LYS A 313 19.22 -18.26 -8.79
C LYS A 313 18.02 -18.99 -9.37
N VAL A 314 18.05 -19.25 -10.67
CA VAL A 314 16.99 -19.98 -11.38
C VAL A 314 17.57 -21.30 -11.88
N ASN A 315 16.91 -22.40 -11.56
CA ASN A 315 17.21 -23.73 -12.09
C ASN A 315 15.98 -24.28 -12.80
N VAL A 316 16.13 -24.67 -14.06
CA VAL A 316 15.01 -25.14 -14.87
C VAL A 316 15.11 -26.66 -15.01
N THR A 317 14.11 -27.36 -14.48
CA THR A 317 13.95 -28.81 -14.65
C THR A 317 12.85 -29.12 -15.66
N ARG A 318 12.62 -30.40 -15.98
CA ARG A 318 11.50 -30.81 -16.85
C ARG A 318 10.14 -30.52 -16.20
N GLN A 319 10.04 -30.65 -14.88
CA GLN A 319 8.78 -30.59 -14.13
C GLN A 319 8.58 -29.27 -13.37
N SER A 320 9.62 -28.46 -13.21
CA SER A 320 9.56 -27.20 -12.47
C SER A 320 10.57 -26.16 -12.96
N ILE A 321 10.33 -24.90 -12.60
CA ILE A 321 11.34 -23.84 -12.56
C ILE A 321 11.55 -23.49 -11.09
N ASP A 322 12.72 -23.80 -10.58
CA ASP A 322 13.08 -23.58 -9.18
C ASP A 322 13.82 -22.25 -9.05
N VAL A 323 13.34 -21.39 -8.18
CA VAL A 323 13.87 -20.04 -7.94
C VAL A 323 14.30 -19.96 -6.50
N SER A 324 15.53 -19.49 -6.23
CA SER A 324 16.02 -19.36 -4.86
C SER A 324 16.83 -18.09 -4.62
N SER A 325 16.78 -17.58 -3.40
CA SER A 325 17.59 -16.46 -2.93
C SER A 325 17.80 -16.54 -1.42
N MET A 326 18.92 -16.02 -0.93
CA MET A 326 19.34 -16.12 0.47
C MET A 326 19.81 -14.78 0.99
N GLY A 327 19.67 -14.54 2.29
CA GLY A 327 20.14 -13.30 2.93
C GLY A 327 19.33 -12.07 2.53
N ILE A 328 18.05 -12.25 2.21
CA ILE A 328 17.14 -11.20 1.78
C ILE A 328 16.80 -10.31 2.99
N ALA A 329 16.95 -9.00 2.83
CA ALA A 329 16.43 -8.03 3.78
C ALA A 329 14.91 -7.92 3.64
N LEU A 330 14.19 -7.69 4.74
CA LEU A 330 12.72 -7.54 4.72
C LEU A 330 12.33 -6.08 4.41
N ASP A 331 13.11 -5.40 3.56
CA ASP A 331 12.94 -4.00 3.21
C ASP A 331 12.03 -3.78 1.98
N ARG A 332 11.64 -4.85 1.30
CA ARG A 332 10.72 -4.84 0.15
C ARG A 332 10.10 -6.23 -0.08
N ASP A 333 8.93 -6.26 -0.69
CA ASP A 333 8.23 -7.51 -0.98
C ASP A 333 9.00 -8.37 -2.01
N ILE A 334 8.89 -9.70 -1.92
CA ILE A 334 9.43 -10.61 -2.94
C ILE A 334 8.40 -10.70 -4.07
N ILE A 335 8.79 -10.39 -5.31
CA ILE A 335 7.88 -10.38 -6.47
C ILE A 335 8.44 -11.30 -7.53
N LEU A 336 7.69 -12.36 -7.85
CA LEU A 336 7.99 -13.33 -8.89
C LEU A 336 6.96 -13.25 -10.00
N ASP A 337 7.39 -12.87 -11.20
CA ASP A 337 6.57 -12.87 -12.40
C ASP A 337 6.86 -14.13 -13.23
N ILE A 338 5.79 -14.84 -13.59
CA ILE A 338 5.80 -16.06 -14.37
C ILE A 338 5.10 -15.78 -15.68
N ASP A 339 5.88 -15.58 -16.73
CA ASP A 339 5.37 -15.25 -18.05
C ASP A 339 4.80 -16.49 -18.72
N LEU A 340 3.60 -16.33 -19.24
CA LEU A 340 2.87 -17.35 -19.97
C LEU A 340 3.04 -17.15 -21.49
N PRO A 341 2.94 -18.21 -22.30
CA PRO A 341 2.93 -18.11 -23.75
C PRO A 341 1.65 -17.42 -24.25
N ASP A 342 1.76 -16.79 -25.42
CA ASP A 342 0.65 -16.06 -26.05
C ASP A 342 -0.49 -17.00 -26.50
N ASN A 343 -0.15 -18.20 -26.98
CA ASN A 343 -1.10 -19.20 -27.44
C ASN A 343 -1.51 -20.18 -26.32
N ARG A 344 -2.12 -19.64 -25.26
CA ARG A 344 -2.62 -20.44 -24.13
C ARG A 344 -4.15 -20.42 -24.03
N PRO A 345 -4.76 -21.42 -23.36
CA PRO A 345 -6.17 -21.35 -22.98
C PRO A 345 -6.45 -20.12 -22.10
N LEU A 346 -7.51 -19.39 -22.41
CA LEU A 346 -7.97 -18.21 -21.66
C LEU A 346 -8.91 -18.58 -20.51
N THR A 347 -9.53 -19.75 -20.65
CA THR A 347 -10.44 -20.32 -19.67
C THR A 347 -9.85 -21.59 -19.12
N ARG A 348 -9.89 -21.74 -17.80
CA ARG A 348 -9.39 -22.91 -17.09
C ARG A 348 -10.33 -23.29 -15.96
N SER A 349 -10.35 -24.58 -15.63
CA SER A 349 -11.01 -25.09 -14.44
C SER A 349 -10.08 -26.01 -13.66
N VAL A 350 -10.10 -25.91 -12.34
CA VAL A 350 -9.46 -26.88 -11.44
C VAL A 350 -10.55 -27.45 -10.54
N ILE A 351 -10.56 -28.77 -10.37
CA ILE A 351 -11.52 -29.47 -9.51
C ILE A 351 -10.74 -30.24 -8.46
N GLU A 352 -11.03 -29.96 -7.20
CA GLU A 352 -10.48 -30.69 -6.06
C GLU A 352 -11.59 -31.45 -5.33
N GLN A 353 -11.32 -32.70 -4.98
CA GLN A 353 -12.14 -33.46 -4.05
C GLN A 353 -11.47 -33.45 -2.68
N TYR A 354 -12.26 -33.23 -1.62
CA TYR A 354 -11.73 -33.08 -0.27
C TYR A 354 -12.49 -33.88 0.79
N ASN A 355 -11.82 -34.07 1.95
CA ASN A 355 -12.29 -34.83 3.12
C ASN A 355 -12.68 -36.29 2.82
N ASP A 356 -12.18 -36.91 1.74
CA ASP A 356 -12.59 -38.24 1.26
C ASP A 356 -14.12 -38.41 1.09
N THR A 357 -14.81 -37.27 0.92
CA THR A 357 -16.28 -37.20 0.80
C THR A 357 -16.70 -36.85 -0.62
N SER A 358 -18.00 -36.86 -0.88
CA SER A 358 -18.63 -36.32 -2.09
C SER A 358 -18.69 -34.79 -2.08
N LYS A 359 -17.61 -34.11 -1.65
CA LYS A 359 -17.51 -32.65 -1.65
C LYS A 359 -16.40 -32.20 -2.57
N TYR A 360 -16.67 -31.12 -3.31
CA TYR A 360 -15.76 -30.65 -4.33
C TYR A 360 -15.60 -29.14 -4.26
N ALA A 361 -14.38 -28.67 -4.55
CA ALA A 361 -14.10 -27.27 -4.77
C ALA A 361 -13.71 -27.08 -6.25
N VAL A 362 -14.37 -26.14 -6.92
CA VAL A 362 -14.10 -25.81 -8.32
C VAL A 362 -13.56 -24.39 -8.38
N LEU A 363 -12.42 -24.21 -9.03
CA LEU A 363 -11.92 -22.92 -9.48
C LEU A 363 -12.24 -22.78 -10.96
N LEU A 364 -12.84 -21.67 -11.35
CA LEU A 364 -13.04 -21.24 -12.72
C LEU A 364 -12.24 -19.97 -12.95
N ALA A 365 -11.41 -19.95 -13.98
CA ALA A 365 -10.65 -18.79 -14.39
C ALA A 365 -11.08 -18.40 -15.80
N PHE A 366 -11.55 -17.17 -16.00
CA PHE A 366 -11.88 -16.61 -17.31
C PHE A 366 -11.02 -15.38 -17.58
N THR A 367 -10.48 -15.27 -18.79
CA THR A 367 -9.69 -14.10 -19.22
C THR A 367 -10.29 -13.53 -20.52
N PRO A 368 -11.15 -12.51 -20.46
CA PRO A 368 -11.74 -11.91 -21.65
C PRO A 368 -10.70 -11.28 -22.57
N ARG A 369 -10.94 -11.39 -23.88
CA ARG A 369 -10.14 -10.73 -24.93
C ARG A 369 -10.95 -9.65 -25.63
N LEU A 370 -10.25 -8.77 -26.34
CA LEU A 370 -10.86 -7.72 -27.16
C LEU A 370 -12.00 -8.23 -28.08
N SER A 371 -11.88 -9.44 -28.62
CA SER A 371 -12.93 -10.08 -29.44
C SER A 371 -14.28 -10.21 -28.71
N ASP A 372 -14.27 -10.46 -27.41
CA ASP A 372 -15.47 -10.63 -26.60
C ASP A 372 -16.22 -9.29 -26.45
N PHE A 373 -15.46 -8.21 -26.28
CA PHE A 373 -16.01 -6.85 -26.20
C PHE A 373 -16.59 -6.40 -27.54
N ILE A 374 -15.90 -6.68 -28.65
CA ILE A 374 -16.39 -6.39 -30.01
C ILE A 374 -17.70 -7.16 -30.27
N LYS A 375 -17.77 -8.43 -29.85
CA LYS A 375 -18.96 -9.27 -30.02
C LYS A 375 -20.18 -8.71 -29.29
N ILE A 376 -20.01 -8.28 -28.03
CA ILE A 376 -21.12 -7.79 -27.19
C ILE A 376 -21.59 -6.40 -27.61
N SER A 377 -20.65 -5.55 -28.02
CA SER A 377 -20.96 -4.20 -28.48
C SER A 377 -21.60 -4.16 -29.87
N ASN A 378 -21.80 -5.32 -30.53
CA ASN A 378 -22.21 -5.41 -31.94
C ASN A 378 -21.32 -4.56 -32.87
N GLY A 379 -20.02 -4.46 -32.54
CA GLY A 379 -19.05 -3.65 -33.27
C GLY A 379 -19.18 -2.13 -33.05
N LYS A 380 -19.97 -1.66 -32.09
CA LYS A 380 -20.02 -0.24 -31.70
C LYS A 380 -18.95 0.08 -30.68
N ASP A 381 -18.08 1.03 -31.00
CA ASP A 381 -17.09 1.55 -30.05
C ASP A 381 -17.75 2.54 -29.07
N GLU A 382 -18.50 2.01 -28.11
CA GLU A 382 -19.16 2.78 -27.06
C GLU A 382 -18.48 2.52 -25.71
N THR A 383 -17.91 3.57 -25.13
CA THR A 383 -17.32 3.52 -23.79
C THR A 383 -18.43 3.36 -22.76
N ASN A 384 -18.46 2.22 -22.11
CA ASN A 384 -19.42 1.91 -21.05
C ASN A 384 -18.83 2.10 -19.65
N THR A 385 -17.95 3.08 -19.52
CA THR A 385 -17.31 3.44 -18.26
C THR A 385 -17.68 4.86 -17.84
N GLU A 386 -17.84 5.04 -16.54
CA GLU A 386 -18.10 6.32 -15.89
C GLU A 386 -16.86 6.71 -15.08
N PHE A 387 -16.32 7.91 -15.28
CA PHE A 387 -15.05 8.33 -14.68
C PHE A 387 -15.26 9.33 -13.54
N ILE A 388 -14.83 8.99 -12.33
CA ILE A 388 -14.86 9.92 -11.20
C ILE A 388 -13.43 10.20 -10.76
N PHE A 389 -13.03 11.45 -10.79
CA PHE A 389 -11.75 11.88 -10.22
C PHE A 389 -11.98 12.33 -8.79
N ILE A 390 -11.28 11.73 -7.83
CA ILE A 390 -11.30 12.19 -6.44
C ILE A 390 -9.91 12.77 -6.12
N VAL A 391 -9.86 14.05 -5.81
CA VAL A 391 -8.61 14.79 -5.63
C VAL A 391 -8.51 15.36 -4.23
N ASP A 392 -7.48 14.97 -3.52
CA ASP A 392 -7.15 15.51 -2.20
C ASP A 392 -6.65 16.95 -2.33
N CYS A 393 -7.34 17.85 -1.63
CA CYS A 393 -7.02 19.27 -1.52
C CYS A 393 -6.81 19.67 -0.04
N SER A 394 -6.52 18.71 0.83
CA SER A 394 -6.19 18.94 2.25
C SER A 394 -4.88 19.71 2.42
N GLY A 395 -4.62 20.21 3.63
CA GLY A 395 -3.45 21.02 3.93
C GLY A 395 -2.11 20.32 3.68
N SER A 396 -2.04 19.00 3.87
CA SER A 396 -0.83 18.18 3.64
C SER A 396 -0.39 18.18 2.17
N MET A 397 -1.33 18.40 1.25
CA MET A 397 -1.05 18.52 -0.19
C MET A 397 -0.28 19.79 -0.58
N THR A 398 -0.06 20.73 0.35
CA THR A 398 0.73 21.95 0.14
C THR A 398 2.22 21.66 -0.02
N GLU A 399 2.72 20.67 0.72
CA GLU A 399 4.14 20.33 0.77
C GLU A 399 4.59 19.61 -0.50
N ASP A 400 5.89 19.68 -0.80
CA ASP A 400 6.56 18.92 -1.86
C ASP A 400 5.93 19.00 -3.25
N SER A 401 5.19 20.07 -3.53
CA SER A 401 4.41 20.24 -4.76
C SER A 401 3.41 19.09 -5.03
N ARG A 402 2.89 18.40 -3.99
CA ARG A 402 1.92 17.29 -4.14
C ARG A 402 0.67 17.71 -4.89
N ILE A 403 0.09 18.87 -4.56
CA ILE A 403 -1.02 19.45 -5.33
C ILE A 403 -0.61 19.81 -6.78
N GLY A 404 0.67 20.12 -7.02
CA GLY A 404 1.23 20.29 -8.36
C GLY A 404 1.16 18.99 -9.18
N LEU A 405 1.68 17.90 -8.61
CA LEU A 405 1.63 16.56 -9.22
C LEU A 405 0.18 16.12 -9.48
N ALA A 406 -0.72 16.38 -8.53
CA ALA A 406 -2.15 16.09 -8.68
C ALA A 406 -2.75 16.82 -9.90
N ARG A 407 -2.45 18.12 -10.06
CA ARG A 407 -2.91 18.91 -11.22
C ARG A 407 -2.36 18.38 -12.54
N GLU A 408 -1.07 18.02 -12.59
CA GLU A 408 -0.45 17.47 -13.79
C GLU A 408 -1.08 16.14 -14.22
N ALA A 409 -1.28 15.23 -13.27
CA ALA A 409 -1.97 13.95 -13.49
C ALA A 409 -3.42 14.16 -13.94
N MET A 410 -4.16 15.05 -13.26
CA MET A 410 -5.54 15.38 -13.60
C MET A 410 -5.68 15.95 -15.01
N LEU A 411 -4.78 16.83 -15.44
CA LEU A 411 -4.79 17.35 -16.81
C LEU A 411 -4.56 16.26 -17.86
N LEU A 412 -3.68 15.29 -17.58
CA LEU A 412 -3.50 14.11 -18.44
C LEU A 412 -4.77 13.28 -18.53
N PHE A 413 -5.39 13.00 -17.39
CA PHE A 413 -6.58 12.17 -17.34
C PHE A 413 -7.76 12.81 -18.07
N ILE A 414 -8.06 14.07 -17.78
CA ILE A 414 -9.16 14.81 -18.42
C ILE A 414 -8.99 14.84 -19.94
N ARG A 415 -7.77 15.04 -20.45
CA ARG A 415 -7.51 15.10 -21.90
C ARG A 415 -7.60 13.74 -22.58
N SER A 416 -7.35 12.67 -21.83
CA SER A 416 -7.34 11.30 -22.33
C SER A 416 -8.72 10.64 -22.30
N LEU A 417 -9.74 11.32 -21.73
CA LEU A 417 -11.10 10.81 -21.72
C LEU A 417 -11.67 10.68 -23.15
N PRO A 418 -12.39 9.59 -23.45
CA PRO A 418 -13.12 9.45 -24.70
C PRO A 418 -14.23 10.50 -24.82
N VAL A 419 -14.39 11.08 -26.00
CA VAL A 419 -15.51 12.01 -26.29
C VAL A 419 -16.83 11.29 -26.13
N GLY A 420 -17.72 11.86 -25.31
CA GLY A 420 -19.01 11.27 -24.96
C GLY A 420 -19.01 10.41 -23.68
N ALA A 421 -17.85 10.18 -23.06
CA ALA A 421 -17.77 9.48 -21.77
C ALA A 421 -18.46 10.29 -20.67
N HIS A 422 -18.97 9.63 -19.64
CA HIS A 422 -19.51 10.31 -18.46
C HIS A 422 -18.42 10.52 -17.43
N PHE A 423 -18.31 11.72 -16.86
CA PHE A 423 -17.31 12.00 -15.84
C PHE A 423 -17.72 13.05 -14.79
N ASN A 424 -16.97 13.10 -13.68
CA ASN A 424 -17.03 14.18 -12.70
C ASN A 424 -15.71 14.33 -11.92
N ILE A 425 -15.52 15.48 -11.27
CA ILE A 425 -14.39 15.76 -10.37
C ILE A 425 -14.93 16.07 -8.98
N ILE A 426 -14.43 15.35 -7.98
CA ILE A 426 -14.69 15.56 -6.56
C ILE A 426 -13.38 16.01 -5.90
N ARG A 427 -13.39 17.18 -5.29
CA ARG A 427 -12.29 17.66 -4.45
C ARG A 427 -12.65 17.42 -3.00
N PHE A 428 -11.71 16.99 -2.18
CA PHE A 428 -11.99 16.76 -0.76
C PHE A 428 -10.90 17.31 0.17
N GLY A 429 -11.29 17.55 1.41
CA GLY A 429 -10.46 17.85 2.56
C GLY A 429 -11.34 17.71 3.81
N SER A 430 -11.54 18.77 4.62
CA SER A 430 -12.53 18.74 5.71
C SER A 430 -13.98 18.61 5.21
N ASN A 431 -14.23 19.08 3.99
CA ASN A 431 -15.49 18.90 3.27
C ASN A 431 -15.15 18.43 1.85
N PHE A 432 -16.15 18.04 1.06
CA PHE A 432 -15.96 17.75 -0.35
C PHE A 432 -16.82 18.65 -1.23
N ASP A 433 -16.38 18.88 -2.46
CA ASP A 433 -17.09 19.63 -3.49
C ASP A 433 -17.04 18.89 -4.82
N ILE A 434 -18.17 18.88 -5.52
CA ILE A 434 -18.40 18.13 -6.76
C ILE A 434 -18.57 19.14 -7.89
N LEU A 435 -17.86 18.95 -9.01
CA LEU A 435 -17.92 19.87 -10.14
C LEU A 435 -19.31 19.89 -10.79
N PHE A 436 -19.84 18.73 -11.19
CA PHE A 436 -21.17 18.62 -11.81
C PHE A 436 -22.20 18.11 -10.79
N LYS A 437 -23.13 18.97 -10.38
CA LYS A 437 -24.17 18.67 -9.37
C LYS A 437 -25.53 18.33 -10.00
N ASN A 438 -25.51 17.60 -11.11
CA ASN A 438 -26.71 17.21 -11.85
C ASN A 438 -27.32 15.90 -11.31
N GLU A 439 -28.52 15.54 -11.78
CA GLU A 439 -29.24 14.33 -11.33
C GLU A 439 -28.46 13.03 -11.56
N SER A 440 -27.61 12.96 -12.60
CA SER A 440 -26.79 11.80 -12.94
C SER A 440 -25.42 11.76 -12.24
N MET A 441 -25.12 12.71 -11.35
CA MET A 441 -23.81 12.89 -10.69
C MET A 441 -22.61 13.02 -11.66
N THR A 442 -22.85 13.11 -12.95
CA THR A 442 -21.82 13.08 -14.00
C THR A 442 -22.30 13.86 -15.21
N ALA A 443 -21.38 14.50 -15.91
CA ALA A 443 -21.65 15.16 -17.17
C ALA A 443 -21.03 14.38 -18.34
N VAL A 444 -21.59 14.56 -19.53
CA VAL A 444 -20.99 14.06 -20.77
C VAL A 444 -19.72 14.86 -21.06
N TYR A 445 -18.63 14.17 -21.40
CA TYR A 445 -17.36 14.76 -21.77
C TYR A 445 -17.46 15.35 -23.19
N ASP A 446 -17.66 16.67 -23.24
CA ASP A 446 -17.75 17.53 -24.41
C ASP A 446 -16.81 18.75 -24.26
N GLU A 447 -16.78 19.63 -25.26
CA GLU A 447 -15.83 20.77 -25.27
C GLU A 447 -16.06 21.73 -24.10
N GLN A 448 -17.32 21.96 -23.74
CA GLN A 448 -17.67 22.86 -22.66
C GLN A 448 -17.29 22.25 -21.31
N THR A 449 -17.71 21.02 -21.04
CA THR A 449 -17.47 20.35 -19.76
C THR A 449 -15.99 20.04 -19.56
N ALA A 450 -15.25 19.72 -20.63
CA ALA A 450 -13.79 19.58 -20.58
C ALA A 450 -13.10 20.89 -20.19
N LYS A 451 -13.53 22.03 -20.76
CA LYS A 451 -12.97 23.34 -20.43
C LYS A 451 -13.25 23.73 -18.97
N GLU A 452 -14.46 23.47 -18.46
CA GLU A 452 -14.80 23.67 -17.05
C GLU A 452 -13.91 22.83 -16.12
N ALA A 453 -13.71 21.55 -16.46
CA ALA A 453 -12.84 20.63 -15.73
C ALA A 453 -11.36 21.04 -15.76
N GLU A 454 -10.82 21.47 -16.91
CA GLU A 454 -9.45 21.99 -17.02
C GLU A 454 -9.26 23.27 -16.19
N ASN A 455 -10.23 24.19 -16.21
CA ASN A 455 -10.18 25.42 -15.42
C ASN A 455 -10.19 25.13 -13.92
N LEU A 456 -11.05 24.22 -13.48
CA LEU A 456 -11.07 23.75 -12.09
C LEU A 456 -9.69 23.19 -11.71
N THR A 457 -9.17 22.27 -12.53
CA THR A 457 -7.88 21.60 -12.28
C THR A 457 -6.74 22.59 -12.16
N ARG A 458 -6.61 23.54 -13.08
CA ARG A 458 -5.52 24.55 -13.04
C ARG A 458 -5.57 25.41 -11.78
N SER A 459 -6.77 25.70 -11.28
CA SER A 459 -7.00 26.53 -10.09
C SER A 459 -6.99 25.77 -8.76
N MET A 460 -6.83 24.43 -8.77
CA MET A 460 -6.79 23.62 -7.54
C MET A 460 -5.65 24.05 -6.61
N GLN A 461 -5.98 24.16 -5.32
CA GLN A 461 -5.07 24.50 -4.22
C GLN A 461 -5.36 23.60 -3.02
N ALA A 462 -4.37 23.43 -2.16
CA ALA A 462 -4.44 22.67 -0.91
C ALA A 462 -5.13 23.49 0.20
N ASN A 463 -6.39 23.88 -0.01
CA ASN A 463 -7.13 24.81 0.85
C ASN A 463 -8.42 24.24 1.45
N PHE A 464 -8.62 22.92 1.41
CA PHE A 464 -9.83 22.27 1.94
C PHE A 464 -9.72 21.86 3.41
N GLY A 465 -8.60 22.12 4.09
CA GLY A 465 -8.44 21.84 5.52
C GLY A 465 -7.93 20.43 5.81
N GLY A 466 -8.63 19.67 6.64
CA GLY A 466 -8.31 18.28 7.01
C GLY A 466 -8.52 17.29 5.86
N THR A 467 -8.58 15.99 6.15
CA THR A 467 -8.53 14.91 5.14
C THR A 467 -9.65 13.88 5.38
N GLU A 468 -10.87 14.20 4.98
CA GLU A 468 -12.08 13.38 5.19
C GLU A 468 -12.52 12.68 3.89
N LEU A 469 -11.91 11.53 3.57
CA LEU A 469 -12.19 10.77 2.35
C LEU A 469 -13.48 9.92 2.43
N LEU A 470 -13.96 9.61 3.64
CA LEU A 470 -15.10 8.72 3.83
C LEU A 470 -16.41 9.30 3.27
N GLU A 471 -16.67 10.59 3.53
CA GLU A 471 -17.91 11.25 3.14
C GLU A 471 -18.12 11.33 1.61
N PRO A 472 -17.15 11.74 0.77
CA PRO A 472 -17.33 11.68 -0.68
C PRO A 472 -17.54 10.26 -1.20
N LEU A 473 -16.97 9.23 -0.56
CA LEU A 473 -17.19 7.84 -0.95
C LEU A 473 -18.58 7.32 -0.54
N LYS A 474 -19.09 7.70 0.64
CA LYS A 474 -20.49 7.40 1.03
C LYS A 474 -21.45 8.02 0.03
N HIS A 475 -21.20 9.27 -0.34
CA HIS A 475 -21.98 9.94 -1.35
C HIS A 475 -21.99 9.20 -2.70
N LEU A 476 -20.83 8.67 -3.14
CA LEU A 476 -20.75 7.84 -4.36
C LEU A 476 -21.46 6.49 -4.23
N LYS A 477 -21.46 5.88 -3.04
CA LYS A 477 -22.21 4.64 -2.78
C LYS A 477 -23.72 4.85 -2.90
N ASP A 478 -24.22 5.99 -2.42
CA ASP A 478 -25.64 6.35 -2.50
C ASP A 478 -26.08 6.73 -3.93
N HIS A 479 -25.11 7.03 -4.81
CA HIS A 479 -25.33 7.34 -6.22
C HIS A 479 -24.60 6.32 -7.10
N PRO A 480 -25.15 5.09 -7.28
CA PRO A 480 -24.50 4.04 -8.06
C PRO A 480 -24.27 4.47 -9.52
N PRO A 481 -23.33 3.81 -10.23
CA PRO A 481 -23.07 4.15 -11.63
C PRO A 481 -24.30 4.02 -12.52
N ILE A 482 -24.28 4.75 -13.63
CA ILE A 482 -25.34 4.67 -14.64
C ILE A 482 -25.52 3.20 -15.08
N LYS A 483 -26.78 2.74 -15.11
CA LYS A 483 -27.10 1.33 -15.41
C LYS A 483 -26.41 0.86 -16.69
N GLY A 484 -25.73 -0.28 -16.60
CA GLY A 484 -24.98 -0.86 -17.72
C GLY A 484 -23.56 -0.31 -17.89
N ARG A 485 -23.09 0.54 -16.96
CA ARG A 485 -21.71 1.06 -16.94
C ARG A 485 -20.98 0.67 -15.67
N SER A 486 -19.65 0.56 -15.77
CA SER A 486 -18.77 0.43 -14.61
C SER A 486 -18.17 1.78 -14.26
N ARG A 487 -18.04 2.08 -12.95
CA ARG A 487 -17.38 3.29 -12.48
C ARG A 487 -15.88 3.08 -12.28
N GLN A 488 -15.07 3.94 -12.89
CA GLN A 488 -13.64 4.03 -12.70
C GLN A 488 -13.35 5.25 -11.82
N ILE A 489 -12.88 5.03 -10.60
CA ILE A 489 -12.45 6.13 -9.71
C ILE A 489 -10.93 6.28 -9.86
N LEU A 490 -10.46 7.49 -10.15
CA LEU A 490 -9.04 7.84 -10.05
C LEU A 490 -8.86 8.73 -8.82
N LEU A 491 -8.28 8.18 -7.76
CA LEU A 491 -8.08 8.83 -6.47
C LEU A 491 -6.63 9.32 -6.31
N LEU A 492 -6.44 10.62 -6.14
CA LEU A 492 -5.13 11.25 -5.92
C LEU A 492 -5.05 11.79 -4.50
N THR A 493 -4.14 11.26 -3.67
CA THR A 493 -4.02 11.61 -2.25
C THR A 493 -2.61 11.33 -1.73
N ASP A 494 -2.19 12.01 -0.67
CA ASP A 494 -1.04 11.61 0.14
C ASP A 494 -1.45 10.69 1.32
N GLY A 495 -2.76 10.48 1.51
CA GLY A 495 -3.31 9.40 2.31
C GLY A 495 -3.25 9.62 3.82
N GLU A 496 -3.12 10.85 4.28
CA GLU A 496 -3.16 11.22 5.71
C GLU A 496 -4.57 11.11 6.33
N ILE A 497 -5.19 9.92 6.25
CA ILE A 497 -6.49 9.64 6.87
C ILE A 497 -6.36 8.67 8.04
N SER A 498 -7.21 8.84 9.03
CA SER A 498 -7.16 8.03 10.25
C SER A 498 -8.10 6.83 10.28
N ASN A 499 -9.14 6.83 9.46
CA ASN A 499 -10.15 5.77 9.36
C ASN A 499 -9.92 4.86 8.14
N THR A 500 -8.66 4.51 7.86
CA THR A 500 -8.25 3.74 6.67
C THR A 500 -9.08 2.47 6.46
N ASN A 501 -9.33 1.69 7.52
CA ASN A 501 -10.07 0.43 7.40
C ASN A 501 -11.54 0.66 7.02
N GLU A 502 -12.20 1.65 7.63
CA GLU A 502 -13.59 2.00 7.32
C GLU A 502 -13.75 2.41 5.85
N VAL A 503 -12.80 3.21 5.34
CA VAL A 503 -12.77 3.63 3.95
C VAL A 503 -12.57 2.44 3.01
N ILE A 504 -11.62 1.55 3.30
CA ILE A 504 -11.37 0.35 2.47
C ILE A 504 -12.60 -0.56 2.45
N GLU A 505 -13.24 -0.82 3.59
CA GLU A 505 -14.46 -1.63 3.65
C GLU A 505 -15.62 -1.00 2.85
N LEU A 506 -15.80 0.32 2.95
CA LEU A 506 -16.80 1.03 2.17
C LEU A 506 -16.55 0.87 0.67
N CYS A 507 -15.31 1.05 0.21
CA CYS A 507 -14.92 0.87 -1.18
C CYS A 507 -15.13 -0.57 -1.65
N ARG A 508 -14.78 -1.55 -0.82
CA ARG A 508 -14.98 -2.97 -1.15
C ARG A 508 -16.45 -3.32 -1.37
N SER A 509 -17.36 -2.69 -0.62
CA SER A 509 -18.81 -2.86 -0.83
C SER A 509 -19.31 -2.36 -2.20
N MET A 510 -18.50 -1.54 -2.91
CA MET A 510 -18.80 -1.06 -4.26
C MET A 510 -18.04 -1.83 -5.37
N SER A 511 -17.18 -2.80 -5.01
CA SER A 511 -16.27 -3.51 -5.94
C SER A 511 -16.96 -4.24 -7.10
N SER A 512 -18.24 -4.58 -6.95
CA SER A 512 -19.06 -5.21 -8.00
C SER A 512 -19.45 -4.25 -9.14
N THR A 513 -19.26 -2.94 -8.97
CA THR A 513 -19.61 -1.93 -9.97
C THR A 513 -18.52 -0.88 -10.18
N THR A 514 -17.62 -0.73 -9.19
CA THR A 514 -16.65 0.35 -9.11
C THR A 514 -15.24 -0.21 -8.94
N ARG A 515 -14.30 0.30 -9.74
CA ARG A 515 -12.86 0.01 -9.68
C ARG A 515 -12.09 1.28 -9.31
N ILE A 516 -11.15 1.20 -8.36
CA ILE A 516 -10.40 2.38 -7.87
C ILE A 516 -8.92 2.28 -8.25
N PHE A 517 -8.46 3.30 -8.96
CA PHE A 517 -7.06 3.57 -9.28
C PHE A 517 -6.52 4.60 -8.29
N SER A 518 -5.62 4.19 -7.40
CA SER A 518 -5.11 5.04 -6.33
C SER A 518 -3.69 5.54 -6.63
N PHE A 519 -3.50 6.84 -6.49
CA PHE A 519 -2.24 7.54 -6.72
C PHE A 519 -1.77 8.13 -5.39
N GLY A 520 -0.76 7.50 -4.78
CA GLY A 520 -0.09 8.03 -3.59
C GLY A 520 0.92 9.09 -4.00
N LEU A 521 0.68 10.34 -3.62
CA LEU A 521 1.52 11.48 -4.00
C LEU A 521 2.46 11.87 -2.86
N GLY A 522 3.73 12.16 -3.17
CA GLY A 522 4.68 12.67 -2.19
C GLY A 522 5.73 11.66 -1.74
N HIS A 523 6.55 12.04 -0.76
CA HIS A 523 7.63 11.18 -0.25
C HIS A 523 7.11 9.96 0.51
N SER A 524 6.04 10.12 1.28
CA SER A 524 5.57 9.08 2.21
C SER A 524 4.05 8.95 2.25
N PRO A 525 3.37 8.75 1.11
CA PRO A 525 1.93 8.56 1.12
C PRO A 525 1.52 7.30 1.90
N SER A 526 0.31 7.27 2.47
CA SER A 526 -0.20 6.10 3.20
C SER A 526 -0.30 4.87 2.31
N ARG A 527 0.71 4.00 2.40
CA ARG A 527 0.74 2.75 1.63
C ARG A 527 -0.43 1.84 1.96
N SER A 528 -0.85 1.79 3.22
CA SER A 528 -1.98 0.98 3.66
C SER A 528 -3.27 1.43 2.96
N LEU A 529 -3.51 2.73 2.86
CA LEU A 529 -4.68 3.26 2.17
C LEU A 529 -4.59 3.02 0.67
N VAL A 530 -3.49 3.47 0.05
CA VAL A 530 -3.32 3.46 -1.40
C VAL A 530 -3.34 2.03 -1.95
N LYS A 531 -2.59 1.10 -1.36
CA LYS A 531 -2.64 -0.32 -1.75
C LYS A 531 -4.01 -0.94 -1.41
N GLY A 532 -4.54 -0.65 -0.22
CA GLY A 532 -5.78 -1.24 0.27
C GLY A 532 -7.00 -0.91 -0.60
N LEU A 533 -7.12 0.33 -1.07
CA LEU A 533 -8.21 0.76 -1.96
C LEU A 533 -8.18 0.08 -3.32
N ALA A 534 -6.99 -0.01 -3.92
CA ALA A 534 -6.80 -0.68 -5.19
C ALA A 534 -7.18 -2.16 -5.07
N ARG A 535 -6.62 -2.86 -4.08
CA ARG A 535 -6.89 -4.30 -3.86
C ARG A 535 -8.36 -4.57 -3.58
N ALA A 536 -8.98 -3.80 -2.68
CA ALA A 536 -10.39 -3.95 -2.33
C ALA A 536 -11.39 -3.73 -3.48
N THR A 537 -10.95 -3.12 -4.59
CA THR A 537 -11.83 -2.83 -5.73
C THR A 537 -11.33 -3.42 -7.05
N ASN A 538 -10.41 -4.39 -6.96
CA ASN A 538 -9.72 -4.99 -8.12
C ASN A 538 -9.04 -3.95 -9.03
N GLY A 539 -8.69 -2.79 -8.49
CA GLY A 539 -8.00 -1.70 -9.16
C GLY A 539 -6.48 -1.80 -9.03
N TYR A 540 -5.80 -0.69 -9.30
CA TYR A 540 -4.33 -0.62 -9.25
C TYR A 540 -3.85 0.61 -8.50
N PHE A 541 -2.66 0.51 -7.92
CA PHE A 541 -2.06 1.60 -7.17
C PHE A 541 -0.71 2.01 -7.77
N VAL A 542 -0.33 3.27 -7.56
CA VAL A 542 0.98 3.79 -7.95
C VAL A 542 1.40 4.86 -6.95
N PHE A 543 2.70 4.92 -6.67
CA PHE A 543 3.30 5.97 -5.88
C PHE A 543 4.05 6.91 -6.81
N VAL A 544 3.80 8.21 -6.70
CA VAL A 544 4.41 9.27 -7.50
C VAL A 544 5.33 10.08 -6.58
N PRO A 545 6.66 9.89 -6.67
CA PRO A 545 7.61 10.64 -5.86
C PRO A 545 7.57 12.14 -6.17
N PRO A 546 7.98 13.02 -5.24
CA PRO A 546 8.14 14.45 -5.50
C PRO A 546 9.12 14.73 -6.62
N ASN A 547 8.93 15.85 -7.31
CA ASN A 547 9.79 16.32 -8.40
C ASN A 547 10.00 15.30 -9.55
N SER A 548 9.14 14.29 -9.64
CA SER A 548 9.20 13.27 -10.66
C SER A 548 8.31 13.62 -11.85
N LYS A 549 8.64 13.05 -13.03
CA LYS A 549 7.76 13.17 -14.20
C LYS A 549 6.53 12.29 -14.01
N VAL A 550 5.38 12.90 -13.71
CA VAL A 550 4.08 12.23 -13.51
C VAL A 550 3.78 11.22 -14.62
N ASP A 551 4.07 11.58 -15.86
CA ASP A 551 3.96 10.77 -17.07
C ASP A 551 4.49 9.33 -16.90
N THR A 552 5.62 9.18 -16.21
CA THR A 552 6.29 7.88 -15.98
C THR A 552 5.44 6.92 -15.16
N TYR A 553 4.59 7.46 -14.27
CA TYR A 553 3.86 6.69 -13.27
C TYR A 553 2.38 6.51 -13.62
N VAL A 554 1.78 7.46 -14.34
CA VAL A 554 0.32 7.46 -14.55
C VAL A 554 -0.13 6.72 -15.80
N GLY A 555 0.76 6.53 -16.79
CA GLY A 555 0.39 5.97 -18.09
C GLY A 555 -0.28 4.61 -18.02
N SER A 556 0.34 3.64 -17.32
CA SER A 556 -0.20 2.27 -17.23
C SER A 556 -1.58 2.22 -16.57
N GLN A 557 -1.77 2.98 -15.49
CA GLN A 557 -3.08 3.07 -14.83
C GLN A 557 -4.12 3.72 -15.71
N LEU A 558 -3.76 4.79 -16.42
CA LEU A 558 -4.64 5.43 -17.38
C LEU A 558 -5.07 4.45 -18.48
N GLY A 559 -4.11 3.71 -19.04
CA GLY A 559 -4.37 2.69 -20.05
C GLY A 559 -5.35 1.62 -19.57
N ARG A 560 -5.29 1.23 -18.29
CA ARG A 560 -6.22 0.26 -17.68
C ARG A 560 -7.58 0.87 -17.33
N ALA A 561 -7.61 2.09 -16.80
CA ALA A 561 -8.85 2.79 -16.45
C ALA A 561 -9.71 3.10 -17.68
N LEU A 562 -9.09 3.38 -18.83
CA LEU A 562 -9.78 3.67 -20.08
C LEU A 562 -10.30 2.42 -20.81
N GLN A 563 -9.99 1.21 -20.34
CA GLN A 563 -10.47 0.00 -20.97
C GLN A 563 -12.01 -0.11 -20.87
N PRO A 564 -12.67 -0.64 -21.91
CA PRO A 564 -14.08 -0.99 -21.81
C PRO A 564 -14.26 -2.08 -20.75
N SER A 565 -15.46 -2.16 -20.18
CA SER A 565 -15.81 -3.14 -19.15
C SER A 565 -16.95 -4.04 -19.61
N LEU A 566 -17.05 -5.28 -19.12
CA LEU A 566 -18.24 -6.11 -19.26
C LEU A 566 -18.93 -6.18 -17.90
N VAL A 567 -20.09 -5.56 -17.77
CA VAL A 567 -20.86 -5.52 -16.52
C VAL A 567 -21.97 -6.55 -16.51
N ASN A 568 -22.46 -6.90 -15.32
CA ASN A 568 -23.55 -7.87 -15.11
C ASN A 568 -23.22 -9.26 -15.67
N ALA A 569 -21.96 -9.67 -15.52
CA ALA A 569 -21.57 -11.03 -15.84
C ALA A 569 -22.26 -12.01 -14.87
N ARG A 570 -22.67 -13.17 -15.37
CA ARG A 570 -23.22 -14.26 -14.56
C ARG A 570 -22.71 -15.61 -15.03
N LEU A 571 -22.65 -16.58 -14.10
CA LEU A 571 -22.44 -17.98 -14.43
C LEU A 571 -23.77 -18.71 -14.47
N GLU A 572 -23.93 -19.54 -15.50
CA GLU A 572 -25.00 -20.52 -15.57
C GLU A 572 -24.39 -21.92 -15.58
N TRP A 573 -24.83 -22.74 -14.63
CA TRP A 573 -24.41 -24.14 -14.47
C TRP A 573 -25.45 -25.06 -15.09
N TYR A 574 -24.99 -26.01 -15.91
CA TYR A 574 -25.82 -27.03 -16.53
C TYR A 574 -25.38 -28.41 -16.07
N GLY A 575 -26.35 -29.25 -15.71
CA GLY A 575 -26.10 -30.62 -15.24
C GLY A 575 -25.82 -30.75 -13.74
N LEU A 576 -26.01 -29.69 -12.94
CA LEU A 576 -25.98 -29.75 -11.47
C LEU A 576 -27.41 -29.80 -10.90
N SER A 577 -27.64 -30.60 -9.86
CA SER A 577 -28.92 -30.69 -9.15
C SER A 577 -29.07 -29.66 -8.04
N THR A 578 -27.96 -29.22 -7.46
CA THR A 578 -27.94 -28.16 -6.45
C THR A 578 -26.97 -27.05 -6.83
N THR A 579 -27.27 -25.82 -6.42
CA THR A 579 -26.33 -24.71 -6.54
C THR A 579 -25.51 -24.64 -5.27
N GLY A 580 -24.23 -24.96 -5.36
CA GLY A 580 -23.30 -24.83 -4.24
C GLY A 580 -23.02 -23.36 -3.84
N LEU A 581 -22.06 -23.14 -2.93
CA LEU A 581 -21.65 -21.79 -2.52
C LEU A 581 -20.66 -21.21 -3.53
N GLN A 582 -21.03 -20.08 -4.17
CA GLN A 582 -20.19 -19.35 -5.11
C GLN A 582 -19.49 -18.17 -4.43
N ALA A 583 -18.21 -17.95 -4.73
CA ALA A 583 -17.51 -16.71 -4.44
C ALA A 583 -16.70 -16.25 -5.68
N PRO A 584 -16.81 -15.00 -6.14
CA PRO A 584 -17.72 -13.98 -5.61
C PRO A 584 -19.18 -14.28 -5.96
N LYS A 585 -20.12 -13.88 -5.09
CA LYS A 585 -21.56 -13.96 -5.28
C LYS A 585 -22.03 -13.09 -6.44
N THR A 586 -21.45 -11.89 -6.57
CA THR A 586 -21.65 -11.01 -7.73
C THR A 586 -20.34 -10.88 -8.47
N ILE A 587 -20.32 -11.28 -9.74
CA ILE A 587 -19.11 -11.22 -10.56
C ILE A 587 -18.79 -9.74 -10.84
N PRO A 588 -17.58 -9.25 -10.51
CA PRO A 588 -17.20 -7.88 -10.76
C PRO A 588 -17.13 -7.59 -12.27
N PRO A 589 -17.06 -6.30 -12.68
CA PRO A 589 -16.90 -5.95 -14.08
C PRO A 589 -15.64 -6.59 -14.66
N LEU A 590 -15.75 -7.15 -15.86
CA LEU A 590 -14.63 -7.82 -16.52
C LEU A 590 -13.91 -6.85 -17.47
N TYR A 591 -12.59 -6.91 -17.53
CA TYR A 591 -11.77 -6.06 -18.39
C TYR A 591 -10.95 -6.91 -19.35
N ILE A 592 -10.49 -6.30 -20.43
CA ILE A 592 -9.64 -6.95 -21.42
C ILE A 592 -8.36 -7.40 -20.71
N ASN A 593 -7.96 -8.66 -20.90
CA ASN A 593 -6.74 -9.25 -20.36
C ASN A 593 -6.67 -9.40 -18.82
N ASP A 594 -7.66 -8.87 -18.10
CA ASP A 594 -7.82 -9.14 -16.67
C ASP A 594 -8.47 -10.52 -16.49
N ARG A 595 -7.98 -11.26 -15.51
CA ARG A 595 -8.55 -12.57 -15.16
C ARG A 595 -9.59 -12.39 -14.06
N VAL A 596 -10.73 -13.05 -14.20
CA VAL A 596 -11.67 -13.27 -13.10
C VAL A 596 -11.54 -14.70 -12.60
N LEU A 597 -11.44 -14.84 -11.28
CA LEU A 597 -11.46 -16.13 -10.58
C LEU A 597 -12.81 -16.28 -9.87
N ILE A 598 -13.43 -17.44 -10.07
CA ILE A 598 -14.71 -17.77 -9.46
C ILE A 598 -14.59 -19.15 -8.83
N TYR A 599 -14.88 -19.21 -7.55
CA TYR A 599 -14.88 -20.42 -6.74
C TYR A 599 -16.29 -20.94 -6.56
N GLN A 600 -16.42 -22.26 -6.52
CA GLN A 600 -17.67 -22.95 -6.23
C GLN A 600 -17.40 -24.12 -5.28
N LEU A 601 -18.04 -24.13 -4.11
CA LEU A 601 -18.08 -25.29 -3.21
C LEU A 601 -19.35 -26.09 -3.48
N LEU A 602 -19.18 -27.32 -3.97
CA LEU A 602 -20.26 -28.24 -4.31
C LEU A 602 -20.37 -29.34 -3.26
N GLU A 603 -21.61 -29.76 -2.99
CA GLU A 603 -21.93 -30.90 -2.14
C GLU A 603 -22.62 -32.01 -2.95
N GLY A 604 -22.34 -33.26 -2.61
CA GLY A 604 -22.97 -34.42 -3.21
C GLY A 604 -22.17 -35.08 -4.33
N ASP A 605 -22.62 -36.27 -4.74
CA ASP A 605 -21.99 -37.08 -5.79
C ASP A 605 -22.23 -36.51 -7.22
N GLU A 606 -22.60 -35.24 -7.33
CA GLU A 606 -23.07 -34.60 -8.57
C GLU A 606 -22.03 -34.64 -9.69
N LEU A 607 -20.74 -34.50 -9.35
CA LEU A 607 -19.63 -34.59 -10.30
C LEU A 607 -19.34 -36.01 -10.82
N LYS A 608 -19.97 -37.06 -10.24
CA LYS A 608 -19.90 -38.42 -10.80
C LYS A 608 -20.80 -38.59 -12.03
N ASN A 609 -21.85 -37.77 -12.16
CA ASN A 609 -22.75 -37.78 -13.31
C ASN A 609 -22.14 -36.98 -14.46
N GLN A 610 -21.77 -37.67 -15.53
CA GLN A 610 -20.98 -37.11 -16.62
C GLN A 610 -21.81 -36.19 -17.51
N ASN A 611 -21.62 -34.87 -17.38
CA ASN A 611 -21.72 -33.80 -18.40
C ASN A 611 -22.00 -32.43 -17.75
N ILE A 612 -21.25 -32.05 -16.71
CA ILE A 612 -21.39 -30.71 -16.12
C ILE A 612 -20.68 -29.71 -17.01
N SER A 613 -21.37 -28.62 -17.31
CA SER A 613 -20.76 -27.47 -18.00
C SER A 613 -21.20 -26.18 -17.34
N VAL A 614 -20.32 -25.20 -17.38
CA VAL A 614 -20.59 -23.86 -16.88
C VAL A 614 -20.30 -22.86 -17.99
N THR A 615 -21.16 -21.86 -18.11
CA THR A 615 -21.07 -20.84 -19.14
C THR A 615 -21.10 -19.46 -18.50
N LEU A 616 -20.14 -18.62 -18.91
CA LEU A 616 -20.09 -17.21 -18.56
C LEU A 616 -20.92 -16.41 -19.56
N PHE A 617 -21.91 -15.68 -19.05
CA PHE A 617 -22.78 -14.80 -19.82
C PHE A 617 -22.59 -13.35 -19.42
N VAL A 618 -22.73 -12.44 -20.38
CA VAL A 618 -22.86 -11.00 -20.18
C VAL A 618 -24.10 -10.56 -20.96
N GLY A 619 -25.15 -10.14 -20.25
CA GLY A 619 -26.47 -10.01 -20.86
C GLY A 619 -26.90 -11.35 -21.47
N ASP A 620 -27.32 -11.35 -22.73
CA ASP A 620 -27.72 -12.57 -23.46
C ASP A 620 -26.56 -13.19 -24.26
N HIS A 621 -25.37 -12.60 -24.19
CA HIS A 621 -24.22 -13.06 -24.96
C HIS A 621 -23.39 -14.06 -24.15
N LYS A 622 -23.23 -15.25 -24.72
CA LYS A 622 -22.25 -16.24 -24.26
C LYS A 622 -20.83 -15.73 -24.51
N ILE A 623 -20.05 -15.58 -23.45
CA ILE A 623 -18.63 -15.23 -23.51
C ILE A 623 -17.82 -16.49 -23.78
N ASP A 624 -17.84 -17.41 -22.82
CA ASP A 624 -17.10 -18.67 -22.89
C ASP A 624 -17.80 -19.76 -22.08
N SER A 625 -17.44 -21.01 -22.31
CA SER A 625 -17.99 -22.16 -21.60
C SER A 625 -16.93 -23.24 -21.42
N ILE A 626 -16.96 -23.85 -20.24
CA ILE A 626 -16.07 -24.96 -19.90
C ILE A 626 -16.89 -26.18 -19.50
N LYS A 627 -16.46 -27.34 -19.99
CA LYS A 627 -16.97 -28.64 -19.54
C LYS A 627 -16.09 -29.11 -18.39
N LEU A 628 -16.71 -29.48 -17.28
CA LEU A 628 -16.01 -30.05 -16.14
C LEU A 628 -15.86 -31.56 -16.37
N LEU A 629 -14.61 -32.00 -16.50
CA LEU A 629 -14.28 -33.40 -16.75
C LEU A 629 -13.98 -34.09 -15.41
N SER A 630 -14.74 -35.14 -15.09
CA SER A 630 -14.64 -35.87 -13.82
C SER A 630 -13.35 -36.69 -13.65
N ASN A 631 -12.57 -36.88 -14.71
CA ASN A 631 -11.26 -37.53 -14.68
C ASN A 631 -10.10 -36.57 -14.28
N SER A 632 -10.37 -35.28 -14.10
CA SER A 632 -9.37 -34.25 -13.77
C SER A 632 -9.48 -33.79 -12.31
N VAL A 633 -9.95 -34.67 -11.42
CA VAL A 633 -10.17 -34.37 -10.00
C VAL A 633 -8.89 -34.61 -9.21
N HIS A 634 -8.38 -33.54 -8.59
CA HIS A 634 -7.18 -33.59 -7.75
C HIS A 634 -7.57 -33.89 -6.29
N LYS A 635 -6.74 -34.68 -5.60
CA LYS A 635 -6.84 -34.89 -4.14
C LYS A 635 -5.94 -33.89 -3.40
N GLN A 636 -6.32 -32.63 -3.46
CA GLN A 636 -5.65 -31.51 -2.82
C GLN A 636 -6.69 -30.63 -2.12
N ASP A 637 -6.24 -29.73 -1.26
CA ASP A 637 -7.11 -28.84 -0.47
C ASP A 637 -6.89 -27.35 -0.80
N THR A 638 -6.11 -27.04 -1.85
CA THR A 638 -5.67 -25.69 -2.16
C THR A 638 -6.83 -24.81 -2.62
N ILE A 639 -7.54 -25.26 -3.65
CA ILE A 639 -8.73 -24.58 -4.18
C ILE A 639 -9.84 -24.53 -3.14
N ARG A 640 -10.04 -25.59 -2.35
CA ARG A 640 -11.01 -25.57 -1.24
C ARG A 640 -10.73 -24.43 -0.25
N ARG A 641 -9.47 -24.27 0.16
CA ARG A 641 -9.07 -23.26 1.14
C ARG A 641 -9.19 -21.85 0.57
N LEU A 642 -8.83 -21.64 -0.70
CA LEU A 642 -9.04 -20.37 -1.40
C LEU A 642 -10.53 -20.04 -1.54
N ALA A 643 -11.36 -21.01 -1.91
CA ALA A 643 -12.81 -20.84 -1.99
C ALA A 643 -13.42 -20.44 -0.64
N ALA A 644 -13.04 -21.15 0.43
CA ALA A 644 -13.50 -20.83 1.78
C ALA A 644 -13.02 -19.44 2.24
N LYS A 645 -11.79 -19.05 1.87
CA LYS A 645 -11.25 -17.72 2.16
C LYS A 645 -12.02 -16.61 1.44
N ALA A 646 -12.32 -16.80 0.15
CA ALA A 646 -13.13 -15.86 -0.62
C ALA A 646 -14.53 -15.69 -0.02
N LEU A 647 -15.19 -16.79 0.37
CA LEU A 647 -16.49 -16.76 1.06
C LEU A 647 -16.42 -16.03 2.41
N ILE A 648 -15.36 -16.27 3.20
CA ILE A 648 -15.17 -15.56 4.48
C ILE A 648 -15.02 -14.05 4.26
N GLN A 649 -14.27 -13.62 3.24
CA GLN A 649 -14.14 -12.21 2.90
C GLN A 649 -15.52 -11.63 2.55
N GLU A 650 -16.30 -12.27 1.68
CA GLU A 650 -17.66 -11.80 1.35
C GLU A 650 -18.55 -11.59 2.58
N LEU A 651 -18.54 -12.54 3.53
CA LEU A 651 -19.30 -12.42 4.77
C LEU A 651 -18.79 -11.29 5.68
N GLN A 652 -17.49 -10.99 5.67
CA GLN A 652 -16.94 -9.85 6.41
C GLN A 652 -17.47 -8.52 5.87
N HIS A 653 -17.78 -8.46 4.58
CA HIS A 653 -18.33 -7.26 3.92
C HIS A 653 -19.85 -7.14 4.06
N GLU A 654 -20.56 -8.24 4.36
CA GLU A 654 -22.00 -8.21 4.69
C GLU A 654 -22.31 -7.47 6.01
N LYS A 655 -21.31 -7.01 6.77
CA LYS A 655 -21.50 -6.24 8.02
C LYS A 655 -22.52 -5.12 7.81
N SER A 656 -23.66 -5.26 8.47
CA SER A 656 -24.82 -4.40 8.24
C SER A 656 -24.56 -3.00 8.78
N ASN A 657 -25.08 -2.00 8.05
CA ASN A 657 -25.28 -0.63 8.53
C ASN A 657 -26.30 -0.54 9.70
N THR A 658 -26.59 -1.64 10.42
CA THR A 658 -27.56 -1.64 11.51
C THR A 658 -26.87 -1.89 12.84
N SER A 659 -27.25 -1.09 13.83
CA SER A 659 -26.90 -1.24 15.25
C SER A 659 -27.52 -2.49 15.90
N ASP A 660 -27.80 -3.54 15.13
CA ASP A 660 -28.44 -4.78 15.58
C ASP A 660 -27.37 -5.76 16.03
N THR A 661 -27.16 -5.84 17.34
CA THR A 661 -26.20 -6.77 17.97
C THR A 661 -26.49 -8.25 17.65
N GLU A 662 -27.75 -8.62 17.39
CA GLU A 662 -28.13 -9.99 17.05
C GLU A 662 -27.64 -10.42 15.66
N ASN A 663 -27.76 -9.56 14.64
CA ASN A 663 -27.29 -9.86 13.28
C ASN A 663 -25.76 -9.98 13.22
N ASN A 664 -25.03 -9.13 13.95
CA ASN A 664 -23.57 -9.22 14.03
C ASN A 664 -23.12 -10.53 14.68
N SER A 665 -23.75 -10.95 15.78
CA SER A 665 -23.42 -12.24 16.41
C SER A 665 -23.63 -13.43 15.48
N THR A 666 -24.63 -13.35 14.60
CA THR A 666 -24.91 -14.39 13.60
C THR A 666 -23.87 -14.42 12.48
N LEU A 667 -23.39 -13.26 12.01
CA LEU A 667 -22.31 -13.19 11.00
C LEU A 667 -20.98 -13.74 11.54
N GLU A 668 -20.60 -13.38 12.77
CA GLU A 668 -19.38 -13.89 13.40
C GLU A 668 -19.43 -15.42 13.54
N GLN A 669 -20.58 -15.97 13.92
CA GLN A 669 -20.80 -17.41 13.98
C GLN A 669 -20.69 -18.08 12.61
N ARG A 670 -21.24 -17.49 11.55
CA ARG A 670 -21.13 -18.01 10.17
C ARG A 670 -19.67 -18.03 9.70
N ILE A 671 -18.92 -16.95 9.92
CA ILE A 671 -17.49 -16.86 9.57
C ILE A 671 -16.68 -17.89 10.37
N THR A 672 -16.92 -17.98 11.68
CA THR A 672 -16.26 -18.96 12.56
C THR A 672 -16.55 -20.39 12.10
N THR A 673 -17.79 -20.68 11.73
CA THR A 673 -18.20 -22.01 11.25
C THR A 673 -17.50 -22.37 9.94
N LEU A 674 -17.47 -21.47 8.95
CA LEU A 674 -16.74 -21.69 7.69
C LEU A 674 -15.24 -21.89 7.94
N SER A 675 -14.64 -21.03 8.77
CA SER A 675 -13.23 -21.11 9.16
C SER A 675 -12.88 -22.47 9.77
N MET A 676 -13.68 -22.95 10.71
CA MET A 676 -13.48 -24.24 11.37
C MET A 676 -13.74 -25.43 10.43
N ASN A 677 -14.77 -25.37 9.58
CA ASN A 677 -15.10 -26.45 8.63
C ASN A 677 -14.02 -26.66 7.56
N HIS A 678 -13.37 -25.57 7.14
CA HIS A 678 -12.33 -25.61 6.11
C HIS A 678 -10.91 -25.53 6.68
N GLN A 679 -10.77 -25.49 8.02
CA GLN A 679 -9.49 -25.42 8.74
C GLN A 679 -8.61 -24.26 8.26
N ILE A 680 -9.19 -23.08 8.09
CA ILE A 680 -8.47 -21.86 7.71
C ILE A 680 -8.61 -20.77 8.78
N LEU A 681 -7.56 -20.00 9.02
CA LEU A 681 -7.57 -18.89 9.98
C LEU A 681 -8.50 -17.77 9.51
N SER A 682 -9.20 -17.14 10.45
CA SER A 682 -10.05 -15.97 10.23
C SER A 682 -9.87 -14.97 11.38
N PRO A 683 -10.44 -13.75 11.29
CA PRO A 683 -10.40 -12.79 12.40
C PRO A 683 -11.08 -13.26 13.70
N TYR A 684 -11.89 -14.32 13.63
CA TYR A 684 -12.67 -14.87 14.75
C TYR A 684 -12.16 -16.24 15.24
N THR A 685 -11.12 -16.77 14.62
CA THR A 685 -10.45 -18.02 15.01
C THR A 685 -8.97 -17.79 15.25
N ALA A 686 -8.31 -18.70 15.97
CA ALA A 686 -6.88 -18.68 16.20
C ALA A 686 -6.34 -20.10 16.34
N PHE A 687 -5.10 -20.31 15.92
CA PHE A 687 -4.40 -21.57 16.17
C PHE A 687 -3.70 -21.49 17.53
N VAL A 688 -3.93 -22.48 18.39
CA VAL A 688 -3.23 -22.62 19.68
C VAL A 688 -2.63 -24.00 19.81
N GLY A 689 -1.37 -24.08 20.24
CA GLY A 689 -0.68 -25.32 20.55
C GLY A 689 -0.02 -25.22 21.91
N VAL A 690 -0.21 -26.22 22.77
CA VAL A 690 0.39 -26.28 24.12
C VAL A 690 1.23 -27.55 24.22
N GLU A 691 2.43 -27.43 24.78
CA GLU A 691 3.29 -28.57 25.04
C GLU A 691 2.67 -29.48 26.12
N THR A 692 2.53 -30.78 25.84
CA THR A 692 1.82 -31.74 26.70
C THR A 692 2.64 -32.22 27.91
N THR A 693 3.87 -31.76 28.09
CA THR A 693 4.72 -32.16 29.23
C THR A 693 4.30 -31.49 30.53
N SER A 694 4.53 -32.18 31.67
CA SER A 694 4.23 -31.68 33.00
C SER A 694 4.89 -30.31 33.25
N PRO A 695 4.16 -29.35 33.87
CA PRO A 695 4.69 -28.02 34.13
C PRO A 695 5.99 -28.13 34.95
N LYS A 696 7.07 -27.53 34.47
CA LYS A 696 8.27 -27.35 35.29
C LYS A 696 7.95 -26.26 36.29
N ASN A 697 8.04 -26.57 37.59
CA ASN A 697 7.89 -25.64 38.72
C ASN A 697 9.00 -24.56 38.74
N ASN A 698 9.15 -23.80 37.67
CA ASN A 698 10.00 -22.63 37.60
C ASN A 698 9.08 -21.41 37.70
N ASN A 699 8.97 -20.84 38.89
CA ASN A 699 8.16 -19.66 39.23
C ASN A 699 8.65 -18.34 38.57
N THR A 700 9.46 -18.41 37.51
CA THR A 700 10.00 -17.23 36.81
C THR A 700 9.07 -16.82 35.69
N ALA A 701 8.48 -15.63 35.81
CA ALA A 701 7.62 -15.07 34.77
C ALA A 701 8.40 -14.87 33.45
N SER A 702 7.78 -15.27 32.33
CA SER A 702 8.34 -15.08 30.99
C SER A 702 8.50 -13.60 30.66
N LYS A 703 9.69 -13.20 30.22
CA LYS A 703 9.92 -11.82 29.76
C LYS A 703 9.40 -11.66 28.33
N VAL A 704 8.54 -10.67 28.10
CA VAL A 704 8.01 -10.39 26.76
C VAL A 704 9.09 -9.71 25.89
N ARG A 705 9.21 -10.17 24.64
CA ARG A 705 10.10 -9.64 23.59
C ARG A 705 9.30 -9.41 22.32
N HIS A 706 9.15 -8.15 21.95
CA HIS A 706 8.58 -7.79 20.65
C HIS A 706 9.68 -7.81 19.60
N ILE A 707 9.46 -8.55 18.52
CA ILE A 707 10.40 -8.59 17.40
C ILE A 707 10.28 -7.26 16.63
N PRO A 708 11.39 -6.56 16.35
CA PRO A 708 11.35 -5.32 15.57
C PRO A 708 10.97 -5.59 14.11
N ILE A 709 10.29 -4.62 13.50
CA ILE A 709 9.82 -4.66 12.12
C ILE A 709 10.76 -3.82 11.26
N GLN A 710 11.25 -4.37 10.15
CA GLN A 710 12.08 -3.62 9.21
C GLN A 710 11.22 -2.61 8.44
N ILE A 711 11.70 -1.37 8.35
CA ILE A 711 11.08 -0.31 7.55
C ILE A 711 11.33 -0.58 6.06
N SER A 712 10.35 -0.26 5.21
CA SER A 712 10.51 -0.42 3.75
C SER A 712 11.66 0.46 3.23
N LYS A 713 12.39 -0.01 2.24
CA LYS A 713 13.43 0.79 1.58
C LYS A 713 12.82 2.03 0.93
N GLY A 714 13.44 3.18 1.18
CA GLY A 714 12.93 4.50 0.76
C GLY A 714 12.04 5.20 1.79
N ASP A 715 11.66 4.53 2.89
CA ASP A 715 10.94 5.13 4.03
C ASP A 715 11.89 5.63 5.13
N GLU A 716 13.18 5.79 4.80
CA GLU A 716 14.24 6.14 5.75
C GLU A 716 13.94 7.45 6.50
N HIS A 717 13.32 8.42 5.81
CA HIS A 717 12.94 9.73 6.35
C HIS A 717 11.74 9.71 7.30
N LEU A 718 10.92 8.66 7.34
CA LEU A 718 9.75 8.59 8.24
C LEU A 718 10.13 8.52 9.73
N PHE A 719 11.38 8.16 10.03
CA PHE A 719 11.86 7.90 11.38
C PHE A 719 13.11 8.70 11.75
N GLU A 720 13.56 9.62 10.88
CA GLU A 720 14.60 10.57 11.25
C GLU A 720 14.05 11.53 12.31
N SER A 721 14.67 11.53 13.49
CA SER A 721 14.37 12.53 14.51
C SER A 721 14.68 13.91 13.92
N PRO A 722 13.85 14.96 14.15
CA PRO A 722 14.24 16.31 13.77
C PRO A 722 15.52 16.65 14.52
N SER A 723 16.65 16.64 13.82
CA SER A 723 17.86 17.26 14.34
C SER A 723 17.52 18.73 14.58
N LEU A 724 17.85 19.20 15.78
CA LEU A 724 17.64 20.57 16.27
C LEU A 724 18.28 21.60 15.32
N TYR A 725 17.59 21.96 14.24
CA TYR A 725 17.78 23.25 13.58
C TYR A 725 16.85 24.23 14.25
N SER A 726 17.41 25.03 15.15
CA SER A 726 16.72 26.18 15.73
C SER A 726 16.48 27.23 14.65
N PHE A 727 15.35 27.15 13.94
CA PHE A 727 14.73 28.34 13.37
C PHE A 727 13.63 28.78 14.32
N GLY A 728 13.97 29.81 15.11
CA GLY A 728 13.03 30.41 16.05
C GLY A 728 11.95 31.16 15.31
N HIS A 729 10.84 30.50 14.99
CA HIS A 729 9.54 31.11 14.77
C HIS A 729 8.51 30.31 15.57
N ARG A 730 7.98 30.93 16.63
CA ARG A 730 6.82 30.39 17.37
C ARG A 730 5.55 30.73 16.56
N PRO A 731 4.72 29.76 16.13
CA PRO A 731 3.36 30.06 15.74
C PRO A 731 2.54 30.27 17.01
N SER A 732 2.08 31.50 17.24
CA SER A 732 1.09 31.78 18.28
C SER A 732 -0.28 31.27 17.83
N HIS A 733 -0.66 30.06 18.22
CA HIS A 733 -2.06 29.65 18.20
C HIS A 733 -2.75 30.19 19.45
N TYR A 734 -3.46 31.30 19.31
CA TYR A 734 -4.56 31.66 20.20
C TYR A 734 -5.83 31.79 19.35
N PHE A 735 -6.74 30.84 19.55
CA PHE A 735 -8.13 30.95 19.11
C PHE A 735 -8.75 32.19 19.77
N ALA A 736 -9.22 33.13 18.95
CA ALA A 736 -10.14 34.17 19.38
C ALA A 736 -11.29 34.26 18.37
N TYR A 737 -12.45 33.73 18.78
CA TYR A 737 -13.73 34.11 18.22
C TYR A 737 -13.90 35.63 18.33
N ARG A 738 -14.09 36.34 17.20
CA ARG A 738 -14.68 37.68 17.26
C ARG A 738 -15.69 37.90 16.14
N ARG A 739 -16.87 38.36 16.59
CA ARG A 739 -18.07 38.68 15.82
C ARG A 739 -17.80 39.71 14.72
N VAL A 740 -18.58 39.54 13.65
CA VAL A 740 -18.81 40.48 12.56
C VAL A 740 -19.34 41.81 13.09
N ALA A 741 -18.71 42.91 12.67
CA ALA A 741 -19.32 44.22 12.52
C ALA A 741 -18.65 44.91 11.32
N GLY A 742 -19.46 45.38 10.37
CA GLY A 742 -19.02 45.77 9.03
C GLY A 742 -18.32 47.12 8.94
N SER A 743 -17.63 47.33 7.81
CA SER A 743 -17.39 48.61 7.15
C SER A 743 -16.83 48.35 5.74
N ARG A 744 -17.36 49.07 4.75
CA ARG A 744 -17.03 49.02 3.32
C ARG A 744 -16.01 50.17 2.98
N PRO A 745 -15.55 50.37 1.73
CA PRO A 745 -14.15 50.23 1.31
C PRO A 745 -13.44 51.55 0.96
N SER A 746 -12.15 51.51 0.66
CA SER A 746 -11.48 52.54 -0.15
C SER A 746 -10.33 52.00 -1.01
N SER A 747 -10.10 52.75 -2.07
CA SER A 747 -9.43 52.50 -3.36
C SER A 747 -7.99 53.03 -3.46
N GLY A 748 -7.26 52.61 -4.50
CA GLY A 748 -6.09 53.31 -5.08
C GLY A 748 -4.88 52.38 -5.24
N SER A 749 -4.53 51.87 -6.42
CA SER A 749 -3.94 52.52 -7.62
C SER A 749 -2.45 52.16 -7.78
N SER A 750 -2.16 51.38 -8.83
CA SER A 750 -1.06 51.44 -9.81
C SER A 750 0.35 51.94 -9.41
N HIS A 751 1.41 51.27 -9.91
CA HIS A 751 2.56 51.87 -10.61
C HIS A 751 3.40 50.80 -11.38
N HIS A 752 4.07 51.27 -12.43
CA HIS A 752 4.65 50.56 -13.58
C HIS A 752 6.17 50.26 -13.49
N TYR A 753 6.58 49.21 -14.24
CA TYR A 753 7.78 48.99 -15.07
C TYR A 753 9.24 49.24 -14.63
N SER A 754 10.05 48.24 -15.02
CA SER A 754 11.34 48.29 -15.75
C SER A 754 12.65 48.02 -14.99
N GLY A 755 13.51 47.20 -15.62
CA GLY A 755 14.96 47.23 -15.41
C GLY A 755 15.68 45.86 -15.41
N MET A 756 16.03 45.32 -16.58
CA MET A 756 17.21 44.44 -16.72
C MET A 756 18.49 45.28 -16.72
N PRO A 757 19.68 44.66 -16.48
CA PRO A 757 20.55 44.39 -17.63
C PRO A 757 21.30 43.04 -17.58
N MET A 758 21.75 42.63 -18.77
CA MET A 758 22.63 41.50 -19.11
C MET A 758 24.12 41.89 -19.08
N ALA A 759 25.02 40.93 -18.83
CA ALA A 759 26.36 40.75 -19.44
C ALA A 759 27.06 39.47 -18.85
N ILE A 760 27.47 38.42 -19.58
CA ILE A 760 28.59 38.15 -20.53
C ILE A 760 29.67 37.20 -19.92
N GLY A 761 30.00 36.14 -20.70
CA GLY A 761 31.31 35.44 -20.77
C GLY A 761 31.41 34.08 -20.05
N MET A 762 32.04 32.99 -20.50
CA MET A 762 32.66 32.43 -21.73
C MET A 762 33.69 31.35 -21.28
N SER A 763 33.94 30.31 -22.12
CA SER A 763 34.98 29.24 -22.06
C SER A 763 34.77 28.05 -21.10
N GLY A 764 35.09 26.78 -21.37
CA GLY A 764 35.73 26.07 -22.50
C GLY A 764 35.90 24.55 -22.16
N TYR A 765 35.87 23.68 -23.19
CA TYR A 765 36.01 22.19 -23.25
C TYR A 765 37.39 21.62 -22.79
N PRO A 766 37.79 20.30 -22.90
CA PRO A 766 37.12 19.04 -23.34
C PRO A 766 37.43 17.77 -22.47
N GLY A 767 36.91 16.57 -22.85
CA GLY A 767 37.57 15.29 -22.51
C GLY A 767 36.70 14.01 -22.52
N GLN A 768 36.63 13.31 -23.66
CA GLN A 768 36.12 11.94 -23.82
C GLN A 768 37.08 10.88 -23.26
N VAL A 769 36.54 9.82 -22.63
CA VAL A 769 37.05 8.44 -22.73
C VAL A 769 35.85 7.49 -22.72
N GLY A 770 35.68 6.71 -23.79
CA GLY A 770 34.65 5.67 -23.90
C GLY A 770 35.18 4.28 -23.56
N LEU A 771 34.26 3.31 -23.35
CA LEU A 771 34.38 1.85 -23.54
C LEU A 771 33.06 1.15 -23.06
N PRO A 772 32.74 -0.10 -23.47
CA PRO A 772 31.80 -0.47 -24.53
C PRO A 772 30.41 -0.95 -24.05
N ALA A 773 29.45 -0.96 -24.97
CA ALA A 773 28.07 -1.44 -24.77
C ALA A 773 27.94 -2.97 -24.86
N PRO A 774 27.15 -3.63 -24.00
CA PRO A 774 26.56 -4.93 -24.31
C PRO A 774 25.21 -4.73 -25.00
N GLN A 775 25.08 -5.24 -26.22
CA GLN A 775 23.80 -5.52 -26.86
C GLN A 775 23.11 -6.67 -26.12
N GLN A 776 21.92 -6.44 -25.56
CA GLN A 776 20.90 -7.47 -25.37
C GLN A 776 19.52 -6.82 -25.42
N ALA A 777 18.77 -7.19 -26.46
CA ALA A 777 17.36 -6.90 -26.60
C ALA A 777 16.55 -7.79 -25.65
N GLY A 778 15.63 -7.18 -24.92
CA GLY A 778 14.72 -7.86 -24.01
C GLY A 778 13.91 -6.82 -23.25
N ASN A 779 12.70 -6.53 -23.73
CA ASN A 779 11.76 -5.66 -23.04
C ASN A 779 11.34 -6.30 -21.71
N ALA A 780 11.99 -5.91 -20.62
CA ALA A 780 11.64 -6.28 -19.26
C ALA A 780 11.37 -4.99 -18.46
N TRP A 781 10.11 -4.83 -18.06
CA TRP A 781 9.60 -3.65 -17.36
C TRP A 781 10.14 -3.64 -15.92
N MET A 782 11.08 -2.74 -15.67
CA MET A 782 11.77 -2.63 -14.39
C MET A 782 11.23 -1.41 -13.65
N HIS A 783 10.32 -1.62 -12.69
CA HIS A 783 10.06 -0.64 -11.63
C HIS A 783 11.18 -0.76 -10.59
N SER A 784 12.37 -0.28 -10.95
CA SER A 784 13.43 0.00 -9.98
C SER A 784 13.37 1.48 -9.64
N TYR A 785 13.43 1.80 -8.34
CA TYR A 785 13.56 3.16 -7.84
C TYR A 785 14.91 3.74 -8.28
N ALA A 786 14.98 4.25 -9.50
CA ALA A 786 16.06 5.10 -9.94
C ALA A 786 15.70 6.54 -9.53
N LEU A 787 16.22 6.96 -8.37
CA LEU A 787 16.33 8.37 -8.03
C LEU A 787 17.30 9.00 -9.05
N GLN A 788 16.75 9.54 -10.13
CA GLN A 788 17.46 10.55 -10.91
C GLN A 788 17.10 11.92 -10.34
N ASP A 789 18.12 12.66 -9.93
CA ASP A 789 18.00 14.06 -9.51
C ASP A 789 17.52 14.92 -10.68
N SER A 790 16.20 15.05 -10.85
CA SER A 790 15.62 16.11 -11.67
C SER A 790 15.21 17.27 -10.78
N LYS A 791 15.93 18.39 -10.89
CA LYS A 791 15.53 19.68 -10.32
C LYS A 791 14.28 20.19 -11.05
N ALA A 792 13.09 19.80 -10.59
CA ALA A 792 11.83 20.42 -10.99
C ALA A 792 11.53 21.60 -10.05
N SER A 793 11.27 22.78 -10.62
CA SER A 793 11.03 24.02 -9.87
C SER A 793 9.55 24.13 -9.46
N SER A 794 9.33 24.47 -8.20
CA SER A 794 8.06 24.50 -7.46
C SER A 794 7.12 25.68 -7.78
N THR A 795 7.07 26.17 -9.01
CA THR A 795 6.24 27.34 -9.36
C THR A 795 5.29 27.08 -10.51
N ILE A 796 3.99 27.08 -10.18
CA ILE A 796 2.83 27.23 -11.07
C ILE A 796 2.72 26.12 -12.15
N ALA A 797 1.71 25.25 -12.01
CA ALA A 797 1.34 24.26 -13.02
C ALA A 797 0.74 24.93 -14.28
N THR A 798 1.56 25.66 -15.02
CA THR A 798 1.30 26.16 -16.36
C THR A 798 2.62 26.30 -17.11
N THR A 799 3.24 25.20 -17.50
CA THR A 799 4.03 25.20 -18.73
C THR A 799 3.88 23.84 -19.37
N THR A 800 3.11 23.75 -20.45
CA THR A 800 3.32 22.69 -21.43
C THR A 800 4.83 22.57 -21.66
N PRO A 801 5.44 21.40 -21.46
CA PRO A 801 6.88 21.28 -21.54
C PRO A 801 7.34 21.73 -22.93
N PRO A 802 8.49 22.41 -23.05
CA PRO A 802 9.03 22.73 -24.36
C PRO A 802 9.09 21.50 -25.27
N LEU A 803 8.72 21.66 -26.54
CA LEU A 803 8.75 20.56 -27.52
C LEU A 803 10.11 19.84 -27.57
N SER A 804 11.20 20.57 -27.32
CA SER A 804 12.57 20.03 -27.30
C SER A 804 12.88 19.14 -26.09
N THR A 805 12.13 19.27 -24.99
CA THR A 805 12.38 18.53 -23.74
C THR A 805 11.44 17.35 -23.57
N ASP A 806 10.18 17.47 -24.01
CA ASP A 806 9.19 16.40 -23.88
C ASP A 806 8.15 16.46 -25.03
N PRO A 807 8.47 15.88 -26.20
CA PRO A 807 7.64 16.00 -27.38
C PRO A 807 6.28 15.31 -27.23
N VAL A 808 6.20 14.21 -26.47
CA VAL A 808 4.94 13.49 -26.23
C VAL A 808 4.01 14.34 -25.40
N ARG A 809 4.47 14.84 -24.26
CA ARG A 809 3.62 15.69 -23.40
C ARG A 809 3.23 16.99 -24.09
N TRP A 810 4.15 17.58 -24.86
CA TRP A 810 3.84 18.74 -25.70
C TRP A 810 2.74 18.43 -26.73
N LEU A 811 2.83 17.30 -27.45
CA LEU A 811 1.80 16.90 -28.41
C LEU A 811 0.45 16.68 -27.74
N ILE A 812 0.41 16.01 -26.58
CA ILE A 812 -0.84 15.83 -25.81
C ILE A 812 -1.48 17.19 -25.50
N ASP A 813 -0.66 18.18 -25.11
CA ASP A 813 -1.14 19.51 -24.77
C ASP A 813 -1.58 20.36 -25.97
N GLN A 814 -1.05 20.08 -27.17
CA GLN A 814 -1.44 20.76 -28.41
C GLN A 814 -2.69 20.17 -29.06
N GLN A 815 -3.18 19.01 -28.62
CA GLN A 815 -4.40 18.44 -29.20
C GLN A 815 -5.61 19.30 -28.82
N SER A 816 -6.37 19.73 -29.82
CA SER A 816 -7.65 20.40 -29.58
C SER A 816 -8.70 19.41 -29.05
N PHE A 817 -9.77 19.93 -28.41
CA PHE A 817 -10.80 19.07 -27.83
C PHE A 817 -11.44 18.10 -28.86
N ASN A 818 -11.56 18.50 -30.13
CA ASN A 818 -12.15 17.61 -31.15
C ASN A 818 -11.20 16.49 -31.62
N GLY A 819 -9.96 16.43 -31.11
CA GLY A 819 -8.95 15.45 -31.49
C GLY A 819 -7.97 15.90 -32.57
N ALA A 820 -8.15 17.09 -33.15
CA ALA A 820 -7.26 17.59 -34.19
C ALA A 820 -5.99 18.22 -33.60
N TRP A 821 -4.87 18.08 -34.31
CA TRP A 821 -3.67 18.87 -34.07
C TRP A 821 -3.54 19.97 -35.12
N ILE A 822 -3.47 21.22 -34.67
CA ILE A 822 -3.27 22.38 -35.54
C ILE A 822 -1.83 22.85 -35.36
N LEU A 823 -0.91 22.20 -36.07
CA LEU A 823 0.53 22.47 -35.96
C LEU A 823 0.97 23.54 -36.96
N ASN A 824 1.80 24.49 -36.53
CA ASN A 824 2.44 25.45 -37.41
C ASN A 824 3.71 24.86 -38.06
N GLU A 825 4.23 25.50 -39.11
CA GLU A 825 5.40 24.98 -39.83
C GLU A 825 6.69 24.91 -39.00
N ASN A 826 6.86 25.80 -38.01
CA ASN A 826 8.05 25.77 -37.16
C ASN A 826 8.04 24.54 -36.24
N ASP A 827 6.88 24.20 -35.69
CA ASP A 827 6.73 23.03 -34.82
C ASP A 827 6.83 21.73 -35.62
N ILE A 828 6.27 21.70 -36.84
CA ILE A 828 6.41 20.57 -37.76
C ILE A 828 7.88 20.32 -38.10
N LYS A 829 8.64 21.37 -38.45
CA LYS A 829 10.07 21.25 -38.72
C LYS A 829 10.84 20.73 -37.50
N LYS A 830 10.50 21.17 -36.29
CA LYS A 830 11.13 20.66 -35.05
C LYS A 830 10.81 19.18 -34.81
N LEU A 831 9.56 18.75 -35.00
CA LEU A 831 9.13 17.36 -34.80
C LEU A 831 9.71 16.37 -35.84
N THR A 832 9.97 16.87 -37.04
CA THR A 832 10.31 16.04 -38.22
C THR A 832 11.75 16.20 -38.70
N ASN A 833 12.64 16.74 -37.84
CA ASN A 833 14.05 16.99 -38.15
C ASN A 833 14.26 17.85 -39.42
N GLY A 834 13.45 18.89 -39.58
CA GLY A 834 13.58 19.93 -40.62
C GLY A 834 12.65 19.80 -41.83
N LYS A 835 11.84 18.73 -41.92
CA LYS A 835 10.87 18.54 -43.02
C LYS A 835 9.69 19.52 -42.87
N SER A 836 9.18 20.05 -43.98
CA SER A 836 7.97 20.90 -44.02
C SER A 836 6.71 20.05 -44.21
N LEU A 837 5.53 20.61 -43.90
CA LEU A 837 4.26 19.92 -44.10
C LEU A 837 4.03 19.47 -45.55
N SER A 838 4.55 20.24 -46.51
CA SER A 838 4.49 19.91 -47.95
C SER A 838 5.16 18.59 -48.30
N THR A 839 6.09 18.09 -47.48
CA THR A 839 6.71 16.76 -47.65
C THR A 839 5.68 15.65 -47.47
N PHE A 840 4.67 15.87 -46.62
CA PHE A 840 3.71 14.88 -46.16
C PHE A 840 2.37 14.94 -46.92
N THR A 841 2.29 15.65 -48.04
CA THR A 841 1.09 15.67 -48.88
C THR A 841 0.71 14.27 -49.34
N SER A 842 -0.58 13.95 -49.34
CA SER A 842 -1.13 12.66 -49.77
C SER A 842 -2.29 12.90 -50.73
N ASN A 843 -2.53 11.93 -51.63
CA ASN A 843 -3.72 11.94 -52.49
C ASN A 843 -5.02 11.70 -51.71
N VAL A 844 -4.92 11.25 -50.45
CA VAL A 844 -6.04 10.91 -49.58
C VAL A 844 -6.78 12.15 -49.08
N THR A 845 -6.06 13.24 -48.76
CA THR A 845 -6.68 14.49 -48.27
C THR A 845 -5.84 15.70 -48.59
N LYS A 846 -6.50 16.82 -48.92
CA LYS A 846 -5.90 18.15 -49.07
C LYS A 846 -6.07 19.03 -47.83
N SER A 847 -6.77 18.53 -46.80
CA SER A 847 -7.01 19.28 -45.57
C SER A 847 -5.71 19.37 -44.76
N LYS A 848 -5.27 20.61 -44.49
CA LYS A 848 -4.09 20.87 -43.67
C LYS A 848 -4.23 20.25 -42.28
N ASP A 849 -5.40 20.41 -41.66
CA ASP A 849 -5.69 19.91 -40.31
C ASP A 849 -5.70 18.37 -40.25
N ALA A 850 -6.20 17.72 -41.31
CA ALA A 850 -6.15 16.27 -41.42
C ALA A 850 -4.69 15.77 -41.57
N LEU A 851 -3.86 16.47 -42.35
CA LEU A 851 -2.45 16.13 -42.52
C LEU A 851 -1.64 16.34 -41.23
N THR A 852 -1.83 17.45 -40.51
CA THR A 852 -1.13 17.69 -39.23
C THR A 852 -1.59 16.73 -38.14
N THR A 853 -2.87 16.35 -38.12
CA THR A 853 -3.41 15.32 -37.22
C THR A 853 -2.80 13.95 -37.53
N ALA A 854 -2.78 13.53 -38.80
CA ALA A 854 -2.16 12.27 -39.20
C ALA A 854 -0.64 12.25 -38.95
N LEU A 855 0.05 13.38 -39.09
CA LEU A 855 1.46 13.53 -38.77
C LEU A 855 1.75 13.35 -37.27
N ALA A 856 0.96 13.98 -36.40
CA ALA A 856 1.09 13.81 -34.96
C ALA A 856 0.89 12.34 -34.55
N ILE A 857 -0.14 11.68 -35.09
CA ILE A 857 -0.38 10.25 -34.86
C ILE A 857 0.80 9.40 -35.34
N ALA A 858 1.29 9.64 -36.56
CA ALA A 858 2.42 8.91 -37.12
C ALA A 858 3.69 9.06 -36.26
N LEU A 859 3.97 10.26 -35.75
CA LEU A 859 5.11 10.51 -34.85
C LEU A 859 4.99 9.76 -33.54
N LEU A 860 3.82 9.79 -32.88
CA LEU A 860 3.59 9.08 -31.62
C LEU A 860 3.73 7.56 -31.81
N GLU A 861 3.12 7.01 -32.85
CA GLU A 861 3.15 5.57 -33.14
C GLU A 861 4.51 5.06 -33.61
N LEU A 862 5.34 5.91 -34.23
CA LEU A 862 6.64 5.52 -34.78
C LEU A 862 7.80 5.77 -33.80
N LYS A 863 7.82 6.92 -33.12
CA LYS A 863 8.97 7.38 -32.32
C LYS A 863 8.81 7.19 -30.82
N HIS A 864 7.58 6.99 -30.32
CA HIS A 864 7.28 7.03 -28.89
C HIS A 864 6.48 5.80 -28.41
N THR A 865 6.78 4.62 -28.97
CA THR A 865 6.09 3.37 -28.64
C THR A 865 6.23 2.94 -27.18
N ASP A 866 7.32 3.33 -26.53
CA ASP A 866 7.61 3.12 -25.10
C ASP A 866 6.62 3.84 -24.18
N GLN A 867 6.09 4.99 -24.63
CA GLN A 867 5.12 5.80 -23.89
C GLN A 867 3.67 5.59 -24.35
N LYS A 868 3.37 4.47 -25.04
CA LYS A 868 2.05 4.19 -25.63
C LYS A 868 0.89 4.38 -24.67
N ASN A 869 1.03 3.96 -23.41
CA ASN A 869 -0.05 4.08 -22.43
C ASN A 869 -0.46 5.52 -22.11
N LEU A 870 0.43 6.51 -22.35
CA LEU A 870 0.12 7.93 -22.14
C LEU A 870 -0.65 8.54 -23.32
N TRP A 871 -0.30 8.17 -24.55
CA TRP A 871 -0.85 8.82 -25.74
C TRP A 871 -1.91 7.99 -26.47
N TYR A 872 -2.13 6.72 -26.12
CA TYR A 872 -3.07 5.85 -26.84
C TYR A 872 -4.46 6.46 -26.96
N GLY A 873 -5.08 6.87 -25.84
CA GLY A 873 -6.40 7.51 -25.85
C GLY A 873 -6.43 8.82 -26.66
N ILE A 874 -5.33 9.57 -26.62
CA ILE A 874 -5.14 10.81 -27.38
C ILE A 874 -5.09 10.51 -28.89
N VAL A 875 -4.40 9.45 -29.31
CA VAL A 875 -4.35 9.01 -30.71
C VAL A 875 -5.69 8.50 -31.20
N GLU A 876 -6.42 7.71 -30.40
CA GLU A 876 -7.76 7.22 -30.79
C GLU A 876 -8.73 8.38 -31.02
N LYS A 877 -8.68 9.42 -30.18
CA LYS A 877 -9.42 10.66 -30.38
C LYS A 877 -9.06 11.35 -31.70
N GLY A 878 -7.76 11.37 -32.05
CA GLY A 878 -7.27 11.86 -33.34
C GLY A 878 -7.75 11.05 -34.53
N ARG A 879 -7.76 9.71 -34.44
CA ARG A 879 -8.27 8.81 -35.48
C ARG A 879 -9.76 9.04 -35.72
N LYS A 880 -10.56 9.13 -34.65
CA LYS A 880 -11.98 9.48 -34.72
C LYS A 880 -12.21 10.86 -35.38
N ARG A 881 -11.32 11.82 -35.10
CA ARG A 881 -11.35 13.14 -35.77
C ARG A 881 -11.05 13.06 -37.26
N LEU A 882 -10.10 12.22 -37.67
CA LEU A 882 -9.82 11.97 -39.09
C LEU A 882 -11.03 11.40 -39.81
N SER A 883 -11.80 10.50 -39.20
CA SER A 883 -13.08 10.04 -39.74
C SER A 883 -14.07 11.20 -39.90
N GLY A 884 -14.09 12.14 -38.95
CA GLY A 884 -14.87 13.37 -39.03
C GLY A 884 -14.47 14.33 -40.16
N PHE A 885 -13.29 14.17 -40.77
CA PHE A 885 -12.89 14.85 -42.01
C PHE A 885 -13.34 14.10 -43.28
N GLY A 886 -14.15 13.04 -43.14
CA GLY A 886 -14.68 12.24 -44.26
C GLY A 886 -13.78 11.10 -44.72
N LEU A 887 -12.79 10.70 -43.91
CA LEU A 887 -11.86 9.61 -44.23
C LEU A 887 -12.37 8.26 -43.71
N SER A 888 -12.34 7.22 -44.55
CA SER A 888 -12.58 5.85 -44.09
C SER A 888 -11.41 5.32 -43.27
N ASN A 889 -11.63 4.27 -42.46
CA ASN A 889 -10.56 3.64 -41.66
C ASN A 889 -9.36 3.19 -42.52
N ASP A 890 -9.62 2.68 -43.73
CA ASP A 890 -8.56 2.27 -44.66
C ASP A 890 -7.77 3.48 -45.18
N GLN A 891 -8.45 4.58 -45.49
CA GLN A 891 -7.82 5.84 -45.89
C GLN A 891 -6.97 6.44 -44.78
N ILE A 892 -7.46 6.39 -43.53
CA ILE A 892 -6.74 6.85 -42.34
C ILE A 892 -5.45 6.05 -42.15
N ASN A 893 -5.55 4.71 -42.20
CA ASN A 893 -4.39 3.84 -42.04
C ASN A 893 -3.39 4.01 -43.19
N SER A 894 -3.87 4.15 -44.42
CA SER A 894 -3.04 4.43 -45.59
C SER A 894 -2.28 5.75 -45.45
N LEU A 895 -2.98 6.83 -45.07
CA LEU A 895 -2.39 8.15 -44.86
C LEU A 895 -1.32 8.13 -43.77
N ILE A 896 -1.62 7.53 -42.61
CA ILE A 896 -0.67 7.44 -41.50
C ILE A 896 0.57 6.63 -41.91
N ASN A 897 0.40 5.52 -42.62
CA ASN A 897 1.52 4.71 -43.10
C ASN A 897 2.36 5.43 -44.16
N GLU A 898 1.74 6.18 -45.08
CA GLU A 898 2.45 7.03 -46.04
C GLU A 898 3.32 8.07 -45.32
N ILE A 899 2.78 8.71 -44.28
CA ILE A 899 3.54 9.68 -43.48
C ILE A 899 4.67 9.00 -42.70
N LYS A 900 4.43 7.83 -42.09
CA LYS A 900 5.48 7.05 -41.41
C LYS A 900 6.64 6.69 -42.34
N ASN A 901 6.35 6.32 -43.59
CA ASN A 901 7.39 6.03 -44.58
C ASN A 901 8.21 7.27 -44.97
N LYS A 902 7.60 8.46 -44.89
CA LYS A 902 8.26 9.74 -45.18
C LYS A 902 9.01 10.31 -43.98
N LEU A 903 8.69 9.89 -42.75
CA LEU A 903 9.37 10.31 -41.52
C LEU A 903 10.75 9.66 -41.43
#